data_AF-A0A101VNW3-F1
#
_entry.id   AF-A0A101VNW3-F1
#
_cell.length_a   1.000
_cell.length_b   1.000
_cell.length_c   1.000
_cell.angle_alpha   90.00
_cell.angle_beta   90.00
_cell.angle_gamma   90.00
#
_symmetry.space_group_name_H-M   'P 1'
#
loop_
_entity.id
_entity.type
_entity.pdbx_description
1 polymer ?
#
loop_
_entity_poly.entity_id
_entity_poly.type
_entity_poly.pdbx_seq_one_letter_code
_entity_poly.pdbx_strand_id
1 'polypeptide(L)'
;MNKSKKIAILAIIAMVLTLMPAALFAATADSNRLSGANRIGTALAIADAGWDTADTVVLAPADQDNLVDALAAAPLAGQEEAPILLTYKGALNADVKDKIEDLGATTVYVIGAISDAVLAEVDAIDGVTAEKLSGANRLATADAINAKLTSPAGSFVVGYDAIPDALSVASYAAANGYAIVLTKYDGTVDASKLVGDETYLVGGTGVVKNYAGATRLSGVNRYATNKAVAEGLTFEYSKVYVANGTSLVDALAVAPLAAKADAFVLLASTTAVEAIDGVTAATDVIAVGGTSVVPNSIIDKVTAGNDEDFDVKSVETSNLIQIVLELSNDDYYDEDELKDADNYVFEGDVEGTNNKEIGIADVDVDGAKVTLTLEEAVLNQSDATLEIDDAVTGEELEFDIDFFDTTLPVIKDVQVIGKDTVKVTFSEPIANLADSDDEFDFDLDGKSYSVDTVTAAKNDTQAKVSVYGSFSEGTLTVEVGNGFEDYAGFNAAAKTFEVDVVEDSAAPEVVGYEDASRDEVTLIFDEDVRFTGSEEIADFYHTNSGNTVDNDGGEPDVSISGKKVTLNFSSNELPEGSAYVYIKSGALEDFWGNDNSTIKVKVEVDLDDTKPVVEEVEFDGEDIVITFSEELDGDSAKDTDNYTVVNPEGKELSIRTASYEANADDEGVVTLDIRDTNLKKGNYELTIEGVEDLAGNTVVKYDTELELEDSAAPVYPSKIFVDEKETDEFILYVEFNEAMAIDGQYSVKDLHKYEITDDSTGDVINLGDAAEKSNDGIDVVLAMIDGNKTVKITIEGFELEVGVDTLQIGRVADTLGNLTAMVSANLDTATLDAKEILIEEVVATAKDKLEVEFNTNLDSYEANDFIVWADADTDGVVDAGETVYNVESLEVVDGDEIILELENNLPTGVEAADIKVTTEADANIGTENIFGAKLKGDHIAKVVVDEVDVEVVKDNNVKTTDVYGTAGTEDKVAAVYATYNGTTTNSTITIKFSEAVQYVNEATFIVNGGDNTVLSIVDNGDDDGTVIFTVEGEVLRGDDISVVILQDAAAKANSVKDLALQIEYHVPTV
;
A
#
# COMPACT_ATOMS: atom_id res chain seq x y z
N MET A 1 1.25 33.01 -54.67
CA MET A 1 0.17 32.36 -55.45
C MET A 1 -1.03 33.32 -55.62
N ASN A 2 -1.50 33.58 -56.85
CA ASN A 2 -2.53 34.61 -57.13
C ASN A 2 -3.92 34.23 -56.56
N LYS A 3 -4.68 35.23 -56.05
CA LYS A 3 -6.00 35.08 -55.38
C LYS A 3 -7.01 34.20 -56.13
N SER A 4 -6.91 34.09 -57.46
CA SER A 4 -7.77 33.22 -58.28
C SER A 4 -7.53 31.72 -58.05
N LYS A 5 -6.33 31.29 -57.63
CA LYS A 5 -6.03 29.89 -57.30
C LYS A 5 -6.57 29.49 -55.93
N LYS A 6 -6.64 30.42 -54.97
CA LYS A 6 -7.19 30.17 -53.63
C LYS A 6 -8.69 29.87 -53.65
N ILE A 7 -9.44 30.52 -54.54
CA ILE A 7 -10.90 30.32 -54.65
C ILE A 7 -11.23 28.99 -55.36
N ALA A 8 -10.41 28.58 -56.33
CA ALA A 8 -10.60 27.29 -57.01
C ALA A 8 -10.29 26.10 -56.08
N ILE A 9 -9.27 26.23 -55.22
CA ILE A 9 -8.91 25.18 -54.24
C ILE A 9 -9.99 25.05 -53.15
N LEU A 10 -10.53 26.16 -52.63
CA LEU A 10 -11.64 26.11 -51.65
C LEU A 10 -12.92 25.47 -52.22
N ALA A 11 -13.22 25.70 -53.50
CA ALA A 11 -14.39 25.11 -54.14
C ALA A 11 -14.24 23.60 -54.40
N ILE A 12 -13.01 23.11 -54.60
CA ILE A 12 -12.74 21.66 -54.75
C ILE A 12 -12.77 20.97 -53.39
N ILE A 13 -12.17 21.57 -52.35
CA ILE A 13 -12.21 21.05 -50.97
C ILE A 13 -13.65 20.93 -50.47
N ALA A 14 -14.48 21.96 -50.67
CA ALA A 14 -15.90 21.91 -50.29
C ALA A 14 -16.72 20.88 -51.07
N MET A 15 -16.32 20.52 -52.30
CA MET A 15 -17.02 19.54 -53.13
C MET A 15 -16.62 18.10 -52.77
N VAL A 16 -15.37 17.89 -52.38
CA VAL A 16 -14.85 16.59 -51.88
C VAL A 16 -15.42 16.27 -50.49
N LEU A 17 -15.55 17.26 -49.60
CA LEU A 17 -16.16 17.09 -48.27
C LEU A 17 -17.65 16.69 -48.32
N THR A 18 -18.37 17.00 -49.39
CA THR A 18 -19.80 16.61 -49.53
C THR A 18 -20.03 15.24 -50.16
N LEU A 19 -18.96 14.56 -50.63
CA LEU A 19 -19.03 13.27 -51.33
C LEU A 19 -18.50 12.09 -50.51
N MET A 20 -18.01 12.33 -49.29
CA MET A 20 -17.63 11.25 -48.37
C MET A 20 -18.91 10.58 -47.82
N PRO A 21 -19.03 9.24 -47.88
CA PRO A 21 -20.11 8.54 -47.21
C PRO A 21 -19.97 8.75 -45.70
N ALA A 22 -20.98 9.33 -45.05
CA ALA A 22 -21.05 9.53 -43.60
C ALA A 22 -21.11 8.22 -42.79
N ALA A 23 -20.84 7.07 -43.40
CA ALA A 23 -20.90 5.74 -42.79
C ALA A 23 -19.52 5.23 -42.31
N LEU A 24 -18.45 6.01 -42.44
CA LEU A 24 -17.09 5.61 -42.06
C LEU A 24 -16.60 6.18 -40.71
N PHE A 25 -17.44 6.93 -39.99
CA PHE A 25 -17.13 7.48 -38.66
C PHE A 25 -18.06 6.94 -37.55
N ALA A 26 -18.79 5.87 -37.82
CA ALA A 26 -19.40 5.14 -36.71
C ALA A 26 -18.31 4.23 -36.14
N ALA A 27 -17.67 4.66 -35.05
CA ALA A 27 -17.16 3.70 -34.08
C ALA A 27 -18.32 2.71 -33.85
N THR A 28 -18.09 1.44 -34.15
CA THR A 28 -19.06 0.42 -33.77
C THR A 28 -19.13 0.48 -32.25
N ALA A 29 -20.21 1.05 -31.71
CA ALA A 29 -20.48 0.98 -30.29
C ALA A 29 -20.39 -0.49 -29.90
N ASP A 30 -19.46 -0.80 -29.01
CA ASP A 30 -19.38 -2.14 -28.43
C ASP A 30 -20.73 -2.43 -27.80
N SER A 31 -21.49 -3.37 -28.37
CA SER A 31 -22.89 -3.59 -27.97
C SER A 31 -23.01 -4.12 -26.55
N ASN A 32 -21.89 -4.52 -25.95
CA ASN A 32 -21.79 -5.17 -24.65
C ASN A 32 -21.15 -4.24 -23.59
N ARG A 33 -21.10 -2.92 -23.83
CA ARG A 33 -20.54 -1.96 -22.86
C ARG A 33 -21.36 -0.68 -22.76
N LEU A 34 -21.61 -0.24 -21.52
CA LEU A 34 -22.19 1.05 -21.18
C LEU A 34 -21.12 1.88 -20.48
N SER A 35 -20.53 2.82 -21.20
CA SER A 35 -19.45 3.66 -20.69
C SER A 35 -19.49 5.08 -21.25
N GLY A 36 -18.86 6.00 -20.52
CA GLY A 36 -18.51 7.33 -21.02
C GLY A 36 -17.12 7.73 -20.52
N ALA A 37 -16.66 8.92 -20.91
CA ALA A 37 -15.32 9.41 -20.55
C ALA A 37 -15.08 9.61 -19.04
N ASN A 38 -16.12 9.52 -18.22
CA ASN A 38 -16.06 9.58 -16.76
C ASN A 38 -17.38 9.01 -16.18
N ARG A 39 -17.47 8.91 -14.85
CA ARG A 39 -18.68 8.43 -14.13
C ARG A 39 -19.99 9.14 -14.52
N ILE A 40 -19.96 10.44 -14.81
CA ILE A 40 -21.14 11.17 -15.28
C ILE A 40 -21.50 10.70 -16.70
N GLY A 41 -20.52 10.59 -17.59
CA GLY A 41 -20.69 10.04 -18.93
C GLY A 41 -21.28 8.62 -18.93
N THR A 42 -20.79 7.74 -18.05
CA THR A 42 -21.32 6.38 -17.90
C THR A 42 -22.78 6.40 -17.44
N ALA A 43 -23.14 7.22 -16.44
CA ALA A 43 -24.53 7.37 -16.01
C ALA A 43 -25.46 7.90 -17.12
N LEU A 44 -24.97 8.79 -17.97
CA LEU A 44 -25.70 9.27 -19.15
C LEU A 44 -25.89 8.14 -20.18
N ALA A 45 -24.86 7.34 -20.46
CA ALA A 45 -24.95 6.19 -21.36
C ALA A 45 -25.94 5.12 -20.84
N ILE A 46 -25.97 4.88 -19.52
CA ILE A 46 -26.96 4.02 -18.87
C ILE A 46 -28.37 4.57 -19.05
N ALA A 47 -28.57 5.88 -18.87
CA ALA A 47 -29.86 6.53 -19.06
C ALA A 47 -30.34 6.42 -20.52
N ASP A 48 -29.44 6.62 -21.49
CA ASP A 48 -29.73 6.45 -22.92
C ASP A 48 -30.12 5.01 -23.26
N ALA A 49 -29.45 4.01 -22.66
CA ALA A 49 -29.75 2.61 -22.88
C ALA A 49 -31.12 2.18 -22.32
N GLY A 50 -31.56 2.81 -21.23
CA GLY A 50 -32.76 2.42 -20.50
C GLY A 50 -34.02 3.23 -20.79
N TRP A 51 -33.90 4.50 -21.20
CA TRP A 51 -35.03 5.44 -21.22
C TRP A 51 -35.00 6.40 -22.42
N ASP A 52 -36.00 6.27 -23.28
CA ASP A 52 -36.32 7.32 -24.27
C ASP A 52 -36.93 8.56 -23.60
N THR A 53 -37.70 8.35 -22.54
CA THR A 53 -38.36 9.39 -21.72
C THR A 53 -38.50 8.90 -20.29
N ALA A 54 -38.47 9.81 -19.31
CA ALA A 54 -38.72 9.49 -17.91
C ALA A 54 -39.43 10.67 -17.22
N ASP A 55 -40.57 10.43 -16.55
CA ASP A 55 -41.30 11.47 -15.83
C ASP A 55 -40.54 11.96 -14.58
N THR A 56 -39.69 11.09 -14.02
CA THR A 56 -38.87 11.31 -12.83
C THR A 56 -37.41 11.00 -13.12
N VAL A 57 -36.49 11.76 -12.51
CA VAL A 57 -35.05 11.46 -12.46
C VAL A 57 -34.60 11.45 -10.99
N VAL A 58 -33.70 10.53 -10.64
CA VAL A 58 -33.00 10.56 -9.35
C VAL A 58 -31.60 11.13 -9.59
N LEU A 59 -31.26 12.23 -8.94
CA LEU A 59 -29.96 12.88 -9.05
C LEU A 59 -29.14 12.59 -7.80
N ALA A 60 -28.07 11.80 -7.97
CA ALA A 60 -27.18 11.35 -6.91
C ALA A 60 -25.79 12.01 -7.02
N PRO A 61 -25.04 12.10 -5.90
CA PRO A 61 -23.69 12.64 -5.92
C PRO A 61 -22.74 11.74 -6.71
N ALA A 62 -21.86 12.34 -7.50
CA ALA A 62 -20.84 11.63 -8.26
C ALA A 62 -19.60 11.27 -7.41
N ASP A 63 -19.30 12.05 -6.36
CA ASP A 63 -18.12 11.90 -5.50
C ASP A 63 -18.20 10.66 -4.59
N GLN A 64 -17.11 9.88 -4.49
CA GLN A 64 -17.05 8.63 -3.71
C GLN A 64 -17.50 8.83 -2.26
N ASP A 65 -16.96 9.83 -1.58
CA ASP A 65 -17.25 10.15 -0.17
C ASP A 65 -18.73 10.44 0.09
N ASN A 66 -19.48 10.81 -0.95
CA ASN A 66 -20.88 11.18 -0.85
C ASN A 66 -21.82 10.08 -1.40
N LEU A 67 -21.31 9.01 -2.04
CA LEU A 67 -22.14 7.91 -2.56
C LEU A 67 -22.93 7.19 -1.45
N VAL A 68 -22.40 7.20 -0.21
CA VAL A 68 -23.06 6.65 0.99
C VAL A 68 -24.46 7.24 1.24
N ASP A 69 -24.75 8.44 0.74
CA ASP A 69 -26.07 9.05 0.88
C ASP A 69 -27.09 8.50 -0.13
N ALA A 70 -26.63 7.85 -1.19
CA ALA A 70 -27.46 7.32 -2.28
C ALA A 70 -27.70 5.80 -2.18
N LEU A 71 -27.21 5.12 -1.14
CA LEU A 71 -27.36 3.66 -0.97
C LEU A 71 -28.81 3.18 -1.03
N ALA A 72 -29.75 4.00 -0.55
CA ALA A 72 -31.18 3.67 -0.55
C ALA A 72 -31.93 4.19 -1.79
N ALA A 73 -31.25 4.83 -2.74
CA ALA A 73 -31.89 5.50 -3.88
C ALA A 73 -32.40 4.54 -4.96
N ALA A 74 -31.74 3.39 -5.15
CA ALA A 74 -32.11 2.42 -6.19
C ALA A 74 -33.58 1.91 -6.07
N PRO A 75 -34.08 1.52 -4.88
CA PRO A 75 -35.50 1.22 -4.67
C PRO A 75 -36.47 2.31 -5.17
N LEU A 76 -36.15 3.58 -4.90
CA LEU A 76 -36.98 4.70 -5.32
C LEU A 76 -36.92 4.90 -6.83
N ALA A 77 -35.72 4.80 -7.42
CA ALA A 77 -35.54 4.86 -8.86
C ALA A 77 -36.32 3.73 -9.58
N GLY A 78 -36.31 2.50 -9.03
CA GLY A 78 -37.10 1.38 -9.52
C GLY A 78 -38.60 1.63 -9.46
N GLN A 79 -39.11 2.12 -8.32
CA GLN A 79 -40.54 2.45 -8.15
C GLN A 79 -41.03 3.50 -9.15
N GLU A 80 -40.22 4.54 -9.39
CA GLU A 80 -40.56 5.65 -10.27
C GLU A 80 -40.23 5.39 -11.74
N GLU A 81 -39.72 4.19 -12.07
CA GLU A 81 -39.20 3.82 -13.38
C GLU A 81 -38.21 4.88 -13.92
N ALA A 82 -37.31 5.38 -13.06
CA ALA A 82 -36.46 6.53 -13.31
C ALA A 82 -34.96 6.13 -13.43
N PRO A 83 -34.17 6.81 -14.29
CA PRO A 83 -32.72 6.70 -14.27
C PRO A 83 -32.12 7.39 -13.04
N ILE A 84 -30.97 6.88 -12.59
CA ILE A 84 -30.09 7.60 -11.65
C ILE A 84 -29.03 8.34 -12.48
N LEU A 85 -29.06 9.67 -12.41
CA LEU A 85 -28.01 10.54 -12.98
C LEU A 85 -27.07 11.03 -11.88
N LEU A 86 -25.86 11.40 -12.27
CA LEU A 86 -24.80 11.78 -11.34
C LEU A 86 -24.36 13.23 -11.54
N THR A 87 -24.14 13.96 -10.46
CA THR A 87 -23.51 15.28 -10.51
C THR A 87 -22.61 15.51 -9.31
N TYR A 88 -21.62 16.38 -9.46
CA TYR A 88 -20.77 16.79 -8.34
C TYR A 88 -21.54 17.64 -7.33
N LYS A 89 -21.19 17.53 -6.05
CA LYS A 89 -21.90 18.17 -4.93
C LYS A 89 -22.20 19.66 -5.12
N GLY A 90 -21.24 20.40 -5.67
CA GLY A 90 -21.27 21.87 -5.74
C GLY A 90 -21.81 22.47 -7.04
N ALA A 91 -21.99 21.68 -8.11
CA ALA A 91 -22.35 22.20 -9.42
C ALA A 91 -23.16 21.18 -10.23
N LEU A 92 -24.23 21.63 -10.91
CA LEU A 92 -24.97 20.81 -11.85
C LEU A 92 -24.15 20.66 -13.13
N ASN A 93 -23.81 19.43 -13.50
CA ASN A 93 -23.15 19.16 -14.77
C ASN A 93 -24.09 19.55 -15.94
N ALA A 94 -23.54 20.21 -16.96
CA ALA A 94 -24.32 20.71 -18.10
C ALA A 94 -24.97 19.58 -18.91
N ASP A 95 -24.24 18.47 -19.12
CA ASP A 95 -24.75 17.32 -19.88
C ASP A 95 -25.87 16.60 -19.12
N VAL A 96 -25.80 16.59 -17.78
CA VAL A 96 -26.87 16.07 -16.91
C VAL A 96 -28.12 16.93 -16.99
N LYS A 97 -27.96 18.26 -16.97
CA LYS A 97 -29.07 19.19 -17.18
C LYS A 97 -29.74 18.95 -18.53
N ASP A 98 -28.95 18.88 -19.60
CA ASP A 98 -29.44 18.63 -20.95
C ASP A 98 -30.17 17.29 -21.02
N LYS A 99 -29.67 16.26 -20.32
CA LYS A 99 -30.34 14.95 -20.26
C LYS A 99 -31.67 14.97 -19.49
N ILE A 100 -31.77 15.74 -18.40
CA ILE A 100 -33.05 15.94 -17.68
C ILE A 100 -34.10 16.57 -18.61
N GLU A 101 -33.72 17.57 -19.40
CA GLU A 101 -34.61 18.20 -20.39
C GLU A 101 -34.98 17.26 -21.53
N ASP A 102 -34.01 16.49 -22.05
CA ASP A 102 -34.20 15.51 -23.14
C ASP A 102 -35.16 14.38 -22.76
N LEU A 103 -35.02 13.84 -21.54
CA LEU A 103 -35.94 12.82 -21.00
C LEU A 103 -37.36 13.33 -20.77
N GLY A 104 -37.55 14.67 -20.77
CA GLY A 104 -38.83 15.30 -20.48
C GLY A 104 -39.26 15.17 -19.02
N ALA A 105 -38.29 15.07 -18.10
CA ALA A 105 -38.57 14.87 -16.69
C ALA A 105 -39.37 16.04 -16.09
N THR A 106 -40.33 15.72 -15.23
CA THR A 106 -41.15 16.72 -14.51
C THR A 106 -40.81 16.77 -13.03
N THR A 107 -40.21 15.70 -12.49
CA THR A 107 -39.79 15.61 -11.09
C THR A 107 -38.32 15.17 -11.04
N VAL A 108 -37.52 15.82 -10.21
CA VAL A 108 -36.13 15.39 -9.93
C VAL A 108 -35.95 15.23 -8.43
N TYR A 109 -35.64 14.02 -7.97
CA TYR A 109 -35.27 13.77 -6.59
C TYR A 109 -33.77 13.98 -6.41
N VAL A 110 -33.38 15.02 -5.67
CA VAL A 110 -31.98 15.38 -5.40
C VAL A 110 -31.55 14.73 -4.09
N ILE A 111 -30.58 13.82 -4.13
CA ILE A 111 -30.22 12.98 -2.99
C ILE A 111 -29.10 13.59 -2.15
N GLY A 112 -29.28 13.58 -0.83
CA GLY A 112 -28.21 13.72 0.15
C GLY A 112 -27.38 14.98 0.06
N ALA A 113 -26.06 14.80 0.06
CA ALA A 113 -25.02 15.83 0.13
C ALA A 113 -25.04 16.89 -0.98
N ILE A 114 -25.75 16.67 -2.10
CA ILE A 114 -25.88 17.65 -3.19
C ILE A 114 -26.36 19.00 -2.64
N SER A 115 -25.65 20.07 -3.00
CA SER A 115 -25.89 21.40 -2.44
C SER A 115 -27.27 21.97 -2.81
N ASP A 116 -27.78 22.88 -1.97
CA ASP A 116 -29.02 23.61 -2.25
C ASP A 116 -28.89 24.52 -3.49
N ALA A 117 -27.66 24.87 -3.89
CA ALA A 117 -27.40 25.59 -5.13
C ALA A 117 -27.74 24.74 -6.35
N VAL A 118 -27.28 23.49 -6.38
CA VAL A 118 -27.63 22.52 -7.44
C VAL A 118 -29.14 22.25 -7.44
N LEU A 119 -29.76 22.09 -6.27
CA LEU A 119 -31.22 21.96 -6.16
C LEU A 119 -31.96 23.14 -6.84
N ALA A 120 -31.50 24.37 -6.60
CA ALA A 120 -32.08 25.56 -7.21
C ALA A 120 -31.82 25.64 -8.73
N GLU A 121 -30.69 25.12 -9.21
CA GLU A 121 -30.39 25.03 -10.65
C GLU A 121 -31.30 24.02 -11.36
N VAL A 122 -31.59 22.88 -10.72
CA VAL A 122 -32.53 21.88 -11.24
C VAL A 122 -33.98 22.41 -11.24
N ASP A 123 -34.42 23.07 -10.15
CA ASP A 123 -35.77 23.66 -10.05
C ASP A 123 -35.98 24.85 -11.03
N ALA A 124 -34.90 25.41 -11.55
CA ALA A 124 -34.94 26.46 -12.57
C ALA A 124 -35.11 25.93 -14.00
N ILE A 125 -35.10 24.61 -14.22
CA ILE A 125 -35.39 23.99 -15.51
C ILE A 125 -36.91 24.10 -15.78
N ASP A 126 -37.27 24.60 -16.96
CA ASP A 126 -38.67 24.89 -17.29
C ASP A 126 -39.54 23.62 -17.26
N GLY A 127 -40.45 23.53 -16.28
CA GLY A 127 -41.39 22.41 -16.14
C GLY A 127 -40.94 21.29 -15.20
N VAL A 128 -39.75 21.41 -14.61
CA VAL A 128 -39.21 20.49 -13.60
C VAL A 128 -39.55 20.99 -12.19
N THR A 129 -39.85 20.07 -11.28
CA THR A 129 -39.90 20.32 -9.84
C THR A 129 -38.82 19.51 -9.14
N ALA A 130 -37.92 20.16 -8.42
CA ALA A 130 -36.85 19.49 -7.70
C ALA A 130 -37.24 19.25 -6.23
N GLU A 131 -37.12 18.02 -5.74
CA GLU A 131 -37.35 17.67 -4.33
C GLU A 131 -36.10 17.06 -3.72
N LYS A 132 -35.57 17.69 -2.66
CA LYS A 132 -34.39 17.20 -1.97
C LYS A 132 -34.75 16.13 -0.93
N LEU A 133 -34.15 14.94 -1.05
CA LEU A 133 -34.25 13.85 -0.09
C LEU A 133 -32.93 13.75 0.66
N SER A 134 -32.85 14.41 1.82
CA SER A 134 -31.64 14.48 2.65
C SER A 134 -31.99 14.55 4.13
N GLY A 135 -31.11 14.02 4.98
CA GLY A 135 -31.19 14.13 6.44
C GLY A 135 -29.96 14.79 7.07
N ALA A 136 -29.92 14.84 8.40
CA ALA A 136 -28.76 15.35 9.14
C ALA A 136 -27.53 14.41 9.07
N ASN A 137 -27.75 13.16 8.68
CA ASN A 137 -26.76 12.11 8.46
C ASN A 137 -27.35 11.10 7.47
N ARG A 138 -26.53 10.14 7.03
CA ARG A 138 -26.97 9.14 6.04
C ARG A 138 -28.13 8.24 6.49
N LEU A 139 -28.29 7.95 7.80
CA LEU A 139 -29.50 7.24 8.29
C LEU A 139 -30.75 8.06 7.99
N ALA A 140 -30.71 9.35 8.32
CA ALA A 140 -31.83 10.24 8.09
C ALA A 140 -32.07 10.50 6.58
N THR A 141 -31.03 10.45 5.75
CA THR A 141 -31.17 10.48 4.29
C THR A 141 -31.85 9.21 3.77
N ALA A 142 -31.39 8.02 4.19
CA ALA A 142 -32.04 6.75 3.84
C ALA A 142 -33.50 6.69 4.31
N ASP A 143 -33.80 7.20 5.51
CA ASP A 143 -35.17 7.35 6.01
C ASP A 143 -36.04 8.24 5.11
N ALA A 144 -35.49 9.37 4.64
CA ALA A 144 -36.19 10.30 3.76
C ALA A 144 -36.50 9.67 2.40
N ILE A 145 -35.59 8.85 1.87
CA ILE A 145 -35.78 8.10 0.63
C ILE A 145 -36.83 7.00 0.84
N ASN A 146 -36.69 6.18 1.88
CA ASN A 146 -37.62 5.09 2.18
C ASN A 146 -39.04 5.58 2.46
N ALA A 147 -39.21 6.80 2.98
CA ALA A 147 -40.53 7.42 3.18
C ALA A 147 -41.29 7.70 1.86
N LYS A 148 -40.60 7.70 0.71
CA LYS A 148 -41.21 7.83 -0.63
C LYS A 148 -41.62 6.48 -1.23
N LEU A 149 -41.16 5.36 -0.67
CA LEU A 149 -41.55 4.04 -1.15
C LEU A 149 -42.99 3.71 -0.75
N THR A 150 -43.72 3.09 -1.68
CA THR A 150 -45.13 2.74 -1.53
C THR A 150 -45.27 1.25 -1.30
N SER A 151 -45.57 0.85 -0.06
CA SER A 151 -45.77 -0.55 0.36
C SER A 151 -44.61 -1.50 0.01
N PRO A 152 -43.39 -1.28 0.53
CA PRO A 152 -42.27 -2.18 0.29
C PRO A 152 -42.58 -3.64 0.69
N ALA A 153 -42.10 -4.60 -0.11
CA ALA A 153 -42.31 -6.03 0.11
C ALA A 153 -41.49 -6.58 1.30
N GLY A 154 -40.33 -5.99 1.55
CA GLY A 154 -39.42 -6.33 2.64
C GLY A 154 -38.33 -5.28 2.85
N SER A 155 -37.35 -5.62 3.68
CA SER A 155 -36.21 -4.75 4.00
C SER A 155 -34.88 -5.48 3.84
N PHE A 156 -33.93 -4.85 3.14
CA PHE A 156 -32.50 -5.18 3.23
C PHE A 156 -31.87 -4.28 4.28
N VAL A 157 -31.21 -4.89 5.27
CA VAL A 157 -30.49 -4.17 6.33
C VAL A 157 -29.00 -4.28 6.06
N VAL A 158 -28.35 -3.15 5.83
CA VAL A 158 -26.94 -3.03 5.45
C VAL A 158 -26.19 -2.21 6.50
N GLY A 159 -24.87 -2.44 6.61
CA GLY A 159 -24.02 -1.68 7.53
C GLY A 159 -24.03 -0.19 7.22
N TYR A 160 -23.77 0.64 8.23
CA TYR A 160 -23.77 2.10 8.10
C TYR A 160 -22.80 2.61 7.00
N ASP A 161 -21.60 2.03 6.90
CA ASP A 161 -20.54 2.35 5.92
C ASP A 161 -20.37 1.26 4.83
N ALA A 162 -21.22 0.24 4.79
CA ALA A 162 -21.05 -0.92 3.91
C ALA A 162 -21.66 -0.68 2.50
N ILE A 163 -21.05 0.23 1.71
CA ILE A 163 -21.49 0.58 0.35
C ILE A 163 -21.59 -0.65 -0.58
N PRO A 164 -20.58 -1.54 -0.67
CA PRO A 164 -20.65 -2.68 -1.59
C PRO A 164 -21.80 -3.66 -1.25
N ASP A 165 -22.10 -3.83 0.03
CA ASP A 165 -23.18 -4.70 0.52
C ASP A 165 -24.55 -4.14 0.09
N ALA A 166 -24.73 -2.83 0.21
CA ALA A 166 -25.96 -2.17 -0.22
C ALA A 166 -26.16 -2.25 -1.75
N LEU A 167 -25.08 -2.09 -2.52
CA LEU A 167 -25.15 -2.14 -3.99
C LEU A 167 -25.34 -3.55 -4.52
N SER A 168 -24.87 -4.56 -3.79
CA SER A 168 -25.13 -5.97 -4.13
C SER A 168 -26.61 -6.33 -4.19
N VAL A 169 -27.45 -5.64 -3.40
CA VAL A 169 -28.91 -5.85 -3.39
C VAL A 169 -29.69 -4.76 -4.15
N ALA A 170 -29.02 -3.74 -4.69
CA ALA A 170 -29.67 -2.54 -5.23
C ALA A 170 -30.61 -2.83 -6.41
N SER A 171 -30.17 -3.65 -7.38
CA SER A 171 -31.02 -4.00 -8.55
C SER A 171 -32.22 -4.85 -8.13
N TYR A 172 -32.03 -5.80 -7.20
CA TYR A 172 -33.12 -6.60 -6.66
C TYR A 172 -34.14 -5.75 -5.91
N ALA A 173 -33.66 -4.83 -5.07
CA ALA A 173 -34.51 -3.97 -4.27
C ALA A 173 -35.31 -2.99 -5.15
N ALA A 174 -34.71 -2.50 -6.23
CA ALA A 174 -35.38 -1.71 -7.26
C ALA A 174 -36.45 -2.50 -8.03
N ALA A 175 -36.16 -3.75 -8.42
CA ALA A 175 -37.09 -4.58 -9.19
C ALA A 175 -38.28 -5.11 -8.37
N ASN A 176 -38.01 -5.50 -7.12
CA ASN A 176 -38.98 -6.19 -6.26
C ASN A 176 -39.59 -5.29 -5.17
N GLY A 177 -39.23 -4.01 -5.15
CA GLY A 177 -39.77 -3.03 -4.21
C GLY A 177 -39.40 -3.31 -2.75
N TYR A 178 -38.12 -3.56 -2.47
CA TYR A 178 -37.60 -3.68 -1.09
C TYR A 178 -37.00 -2.35 -0.65
N ALA A 179 -37.16 -2.01 0.64
CA ALA A 179 -36.46 -0.88 1.23
C ALA A 179 -35.02 -1.28 1.57
N ILE A 180 -34.06 -0.36 1.38
CA ILE A 180 -32.70 -0.50 1.90
C ILE A 180 -32.59 0.35 3.16
N VAL A 181 -32.34 -0.30 4.29
CA VAL A 181 -32.32 0.29 5.63
C VAL A 181 -30.91 0.18 6.19
N LEU A 182 -30.34 1.29 6.65
CA LEU A 182 -29.01 1.28 7.27
C LEU A 182 -29.11 0.88 8.75
N THR A 183 -28.11 0.15 9.25
CA THR A 183 -27.93 -0.05 10.69
C THR A 183 -27.55 1.25 11.40
N LYS A 184 -27.61 1.23 12.73
CA LYS A 184 -26.88 2.21 13.54
C LYS A 184 -25.37 2.03 13.39
N TYR A 185 -24.62 3.03 13.84
CA TYR A 185 -23.15 3.04 13.84
C TYR A 185 -22.54 1.79 14.50
N ASP A 186 -23.19 1.25 15.54
CA ASP A 186 -22.73 0.05 16.25
C ASP A 186 -23.20 -1.27 15.60
N GLY A 187 -23.67 -1.24 14.36
CA GLY A 187 -24.20 -2.38 13.63
C GLY A 187 -25.57 -2.88 14.09
N THR A 188 -26.22 -2.23 15.08
CA THR A 188 -27.55 -2.68 15.56
C THR A 188 -28.67 -2.34 14.59
N VAL A 189 -29.61 -3.29 14.43
CA VAL A 189 -30.80 -3.14 13.59
C VAL A 189 -31.88 -2.35 14.31
N ASP A 190 -32.38 -1.27 13.69
CA ASP A 190 -33.53 -0.52 14.21
C ASP A 190 -34.85 -1.13 13.69
N ALA A 191 -35.47 -1.96 14.53
CA ALA A 191 -36.72 -2.64 14.20
C ALA A 191 -37.88 -1.68 13.84
N SER A 192 -37.82 -0.40 14.23
CA SER A 192 -38.87 0.58 13.88
C SER A 192 -38.81 1.03 12.42
N LYS A 193 -37.71 0.75 11.73
CA LYS A 193 -37.46 1.11 10.33
C LYS A 193 -37.72 -0.02 9.35
N LEU A 194 -37.87 -1.24 9.85
CA LEU A 194 -38.16 -2.40 9.02
C LEU A 194 -39.61 -2.34 8.51
N VAL A 195 -39.75 -2.66 7.23
CA VAL A 195 -40.99 -2.68 6.46
C VAL A 195 -41.12 -4.00 5.70
N GLY A 196 -42.35 -4.36 5.35
CA GLY A 196 -42.66 -5.61 4.67
C GLY A 196 -42.63 -6.84 5.58
N ASP A 197 -42.78 -8.02 4.97
CA ASP A 197 -42.88 -9.31 5.69
C ASP A 197 -41.52 -10.02 5.79
N GLU A 198 -40.55 -9.64 4.98
CA GLU A 198 -39.22 -10.24 4.92
C GLU A 198 -38.11 -9.26 5.31
N THR A 199 -37.10 -9.76 6.00
CA THR A 199 -35.92 -8.98 6.39
C THR A 199 -34.66 -9.76 6.07
N TYR A 200 -33.77 -9.14 5.33
CA TYR A 200 -32.45 -9.67 5.00
C TYR A 200 -31.38 -8.82 5.67
N LEU A 201 -30.37 -9.45 6.25
CA LEU A 201 -29.15 -8.78 6.74
C LEU A 201 -28.07 -8.99 5.68
N VAL A 202 -27.51 -7.92 5.15
CA VAL A 202 -26.49 -7.98 4.10
C VAL A 202 -25.16 -7.53 4.71
N GLY A 203 -24.14 -8.38 4.57
CA GLY A 203 -22.82 -8.18 5.20
C GLY A 203 -22.59 -9.05 6.45
N GLY A 204 -21.32 -9.15 6.87
CA GLY A 204 -20.89 -9.97 8.01
C GLY A 204 -21.43 -9.50 9.37
N THR A 205 -21.19 -10.29 10.42
CA THR A 205 -21.66 -9.95 11.79
C THR A 205 -20.95 -8.76 12.42
N GLY A 206 -19.77 -8.39 11.92
CA GLY A 206 -19.03 -7.19 12.34
C GLY A 206 -19.71 -5.89 11.90
N VAL A 207 -20.34 -5.89 10.72
CA VAL A 207 -21.00 -4.70 10.13
C VAL A 207 -22.50 -4.65 10.42
N VAL A 208 -23.18 -5.80 10.47
CA VAL A 208 -24.61 -5.90 10.78
C VAL A 208 -24.83 -6.97 11.84
N LYS A 209 -25.22 -6.57 13.05
CA LYS A 209 -25.50 -7.50 14.16
C LYS A 209 -26.71 -8.38 13.83
N ASN A 210 -26.71 -9.59 14.39
CA ASN A 210 -27.81 -10.54 14.21
C ASN A 210 -29.16 -9.97 14.68
N TYR A 211 -30.21 -10.21 13.90
CA TYR A 211 -31.58 -9.83 14.21
C TYR A 211 -32.52 -11.04 14.06
N ALA A 212 -33.33 -11.29 15.09
CA ALA A 212 -34.17 -12.48 15.14
C ALA A 212 -35.24 -12.45 14.03
N GLY A 213 -35.27 -13.51 13.21
CA GLY A 213 -36.24 -13.64 12.11
C GLY A 213 -35.76 -13.06 10.78
N ALA A 214 -34.54 -12.51 10.70
CA ALA A 214 -33.92 -12.09 9.45
C ALA A 214 -33.01 -13.17 8.86
N THR A 215 -32.92 -13.22 7.52
CA THR A 215 -32.00 -14.09 6.77
C THR A 215 -30.72 -13.33 6.46
N ARG A 216 -29.54 -13.90 6.70
CA ARG A 216 -28.26 -13.24 6.39
C ARG A 216 -27.73 -13.66 5.00
N LEU A 217 -27.26 -12.67 4.24
CA LEU A 217 -26.52 -12.81 2.99
C LEU A 217 -25.16 -12.14 3.19
N SER A 218 -24.08 -12.90 3.25
CA SER A 218 -22.75 -12.37 3.58
C SER A 218 -21.63 -13.28 3.09
N GLY A 219 -20.52 -12.68 2.69
CA GLY A 219 -19.26 -13.37 2.42
C GLY A 219 -18.11 -12.81 3.25
N VAL A 220 -16.90 -13.34 3.02
CA VAL A 220 -15.65 -12.88 3.66
C VAL A 220 -15.18 -11.51 3.15
N ASN A 221 -15.59 -11.15 1.93
CA ASN A 221 -15.31 -9.86 1.30
C ASN A 221 -16.54 -9.35 0.52
N ARG A 222 -16.40 -8.22 -0.17
CA ARG A 222 -17.48 -7.57 -0.95
C ARG A 222 -17.97 -8.42 -2.13
N TYR A 223 -17.08 -9.11 -2.82
CA TYR A 223 -17.41 -9.95 -3.97
C TYR A 223 -18.12 -11.24 -3.53
N ALA A 224 -17.64 -11.86 -2.45
CA ALA A 224 -18.28 -13.01 -1.82
C ALA A 224 -19.68 -12.65 -1.25
N THR A 225 -19.88 -11.42 -0.76
CA THR A 225 -21.21 -10.94 -0.35
C THR A 225 -22.11 -10.74 -1.57
N ASN A 226 -21.61 -10.18 -2.68
CA ASN A 226 -22.34 -10.05 -3.95
C ASN A 226 -22.79 -11.44 -4.47
N LYS A 227 -21.90 -12.43 -4.44
CA LYS A 227 -22.21 -13.84 -4.74
C LYS A 227 -23.27 -14.43 -3.81
N ALA A 228 -23.13 -14.24 -2.50
CA ALA A 228 -24.12 -14.71 -1.53
C ALA A 228 -25.52 -14.10 -1.76
N VAL A 229 -25.58 -12.85 -2.25
CA VAL A 229 -26.83 -12.21 -2.66
C VAL A 229 -27.41 -12.86 -3.92
N ALA A 230 -26.58 -13.12 -4.92
CA ALA A 230 -27.01 -13.80 -6.14
C ALA A 230 -27.59 -15.19 -5.85
N GLU A 231 -26.94 -15.98 -5.01
CA GLU A 231 -27.38 -17.32 -4.63
C GLU A 231 -28.58 -17.32 -3.67
N GLY A 232 -28.69 -16.29 -2.83
CA GLY A 232 -29.73 -16.17 -1.81
C GLY A 232 -31.06 -15.57 -2.32
N LEU A 233 -31.04 -14.88 -3.45
CA LEU A 233 -32.19 -14.25 -4.10
C LEU A 233 -32.44 -14.86 -5.48
N THR A 234 -33.48 -14.40 -6.17
CA THR A 234 -33.83 -14.90 -7.51
C THR A 234 -33.69 -13.80 -8.55
N PHE A 235 -32.76 -13.98 -9.49
CA PHE A 235 -32.49 -13.08 -10.61
C PHE A 235 -32.69 -13.80 -11.95
N GLU A 236 -32.91 -13.03 -13.01
CA GLU A 236 -32.90 -13.51 -14.38
C GLU A 236 -31.52 -13.28 -15.01
N TYR A 237 -30.70 -14.32 -15.03
CA TYR A 237 -29.34 -14.25 -15.58
C TYR A 237 -29.27 -14.18 -17.11
N SER A 238 -30.39 -14.07 -17.83
CA SER A 238 -30.35 -13.86 -19.29
C SER A 238 -29.59 -12.58 -19.69
N LYS A 239 -29.51 -11.63 -18.75
CA LYS A 239 -28.71 -10.42 -18.82
C LYS A 239 -28.00 -10.19 -17.49
N VAL A 240 -26.72 -9.85 -17.54
CA VAL A 240 -25.92 -9.51 -16.34
C VAL A 240 -25.15 -8.22 -16.61
N TYR A 241 -25.19 -7.30 -15.66
CA TYR A 241 -24.40 -6.07 -15.71
C TYR A 241 -23.19 -6.24 -14.81
N VAL A 242 -21.99 -6.01 -15.32
CA VAL A 242 -20.73 -6.14 -14.56
C VAL A 242 -20.21 -4.73 -14.28
N ALA A 243 -20.06 -4.40 -13.00
CA ALA A 243 -19.61 -3.09 -12.55
C ALA A 243 -18.47 -3.22 -11.55
N ASN A 244 -17.63 -2.19 -11.45
CA ASN A 244 -16.51 -2.18 -10.52
C ASN A 244 -16.98 -2.16 -9.05
N GLY A 245 -16.48 -3.11 -8.25
CA GLY A 245 -16.82 -3.30 -6.84
C GLY A 245 -16.02 -2.40 -5.88
N THR A 246 -15.10 -1.59 -6.37
CA THR A 246 -14.29 -0.63 -5.59
C THR A 246 -14.85 0.78 -5.73
N SER A 247 -14.97 1.28 -6.96
CA SER A 247 -15.49 2.63 -7.23
C SER A 247 -17.01 2.71 -7.08
N LEU A 248 -17.76 1.63 -7.36
CA LEU A 248 -19.18 1.44 -7.01
C LEU A 248 -20.21 2.43 -7.59
N VAL A 249 -19.78 3.56 -8.13
CA VAL A 249 -20.63 4.62 -8.67
C VAL A 249 -21.43 4.16 -9.89
N ASP A 250 -20.80 3.34 -10.73
CA ASP A 250 -21.44 2.76 -11.92
C ASP A 250 -22.45 1.67 -11.54
N ALA A 251 -22.17 0.90 -10.48
CA ALA A 251 -23.10 -0.08 -9.92
C ALA A 251 -24.37 0.59 -9.37
N LEU A 252 -24.24 1.75 -8.72
CA LEU A 252 -25.39 2.57 -8.30
C LEU A 252 -26.21 3.04 -9.50
N ALA A 253 -25.56 3.60 -10.53
CA ALA A 253 -26.24 4.16 -11.69
C ALA A 253 -26.98 3.10 -12.52
N VAL A 254 -26.39 1.89 -12.67
CA VAL A 254 -26.96 0.81 -13.49
C VAL A 254 -28.05 0.01 -12.78
N ALA A 255 -28.11 0.03 -11.44
CA ALA A 255 -29.11 -0.71 -10.66
C ALA A 255 -30.57 -0.58 -11.15
N PRO A 256 -31.12 0.62 -11.41
CA PRO A 256 -32.48 0.76 -11.95
C PRO A 256 -32.63 0.23 -13.39
N LEU A 257 -31.57 0.27 -14.20
CA LEU A 257 -31.59 -0.32 -15.54
C LEU A 257 -31.62 -1.85 -15.45
N ALA A 258 -30.76 -2.44 -14.61
CA ALA A 258 -30.74 -3.87 -14.34
C ALA A 258 -32.10 -4.35 -13.80
N ALA A 259 -32.73 -3.57 -12.93
CA ALA A 259 -34.04 -3.88 -12.38
C ALA A 259 -35.16 -4.03 -13.43
N LYS A 260 -35.10 -3.29 -14.55
CA LYS A 260 -36.10 -3.41 -15.65
C LYS A 260 -36.09 -4.79 -16.33
N ALA A 261 -34.99 -5.53 -16.19
CA ALA A 261 -34.81 -6.86 -16.76
C ALA A 261 -34.74 -7.96 -15.69
N ASP A 262 -35.03 -7.65 -14.41
CA ASP A 262 -34.77 -8.53 -13.27
C ASP A 262 -33.31 -9.07 -13.25
N ALA A 263 -32.39 -8.29 -13.81
CA ALA A 263 -31.00 -8.66 -14.04
C ALA A 263 -30.13 -8.46 -12.79
N PHE A 264 -29.10 -9.30 -12.67
CA PHE A 264 -28.12 -9.18 -11.60
C PHE A 264 -27.05 -8.13 -11.95
N VAL A 265 -26.60 -7.38 -10.94
CA VAL A 265 -25.41 -6.52 -11.03
C VAL A 265 -24.27 -7.23 -10.32
N LEU A 266 -23.37 -7.78 -11.11
CA LEU A 266 -22.16 -8.46 -10.64
C LEU A 266 -21.10 -7.42 -10.32
N LEU A 267 -20.54 -7.48 -9.10
CA LEU A 267 -19.41 -6.67 -8.71
C LEU A 267 -18.11 -7.43 -8.98
N ALA A 268 -17.17 -6.79 -9.66
CA ALA A 268 -15.84 -7.32 -9.96
C ALA A 268 -14.74 -6.29 -9.62
N SER A 269 -13.50 -6.73 -9.41
CA SER A 269 -12.34 -5.83 -9.49
C SER A 269 -11.89 -5.69 -10.94
N THR A 270 -10.78 -4.99 -11.18
CA THR A 270 -10.12 -4.96 -12.48
C THR A 270 -9.47 -6.29 -12.84
N THR A 271 -9.09 -7.10 -11.85
CA THR A 271 -8.32 -8.35 -12.04
C THR A 271 -9.12 -9.63 -11.72
N ALA A 272 -10.13 -9.55 -10.86
CA ALA A 272 -10.84 -10.71 -10.31
C ALA A 272 -12.36 -10.55 -10.28
N VAL A 273 -13.06 -11.67 -10.42
CA VAL A 273 -14.52 -11.76 -10.33
C VAL A 273 -14.94 -13.09 -9.73
N GLU A 274 -15.94 -13.06 -8.85
CA GLU A 274 -16.46 -14.28 -8.21
C GLU A 274 -17.35 -15.07 -9.17
N ALA A 275 -17.10 -16.38 -9.27
CA ALA A 275 -17.94 -17.26 -10.06
C ALA A 275 -19.32 -17.46 -9.39
N ILE A 276 -20.40 -17.21 -10.14
CA ILE A 276 -21.79 -17.34 -9.69
C ILE A 276 -22.55 -18.31 -10.61
N ASP A 277 -23.19 -19.31 -10.01
CA ASP A 277 -24.03 -20.27 -10.73
C ASP A 277 -25.15 -19.57 -11.50
N GLY A 278 -25.20 -19.78 -12.82
CA GLY A 278 -26.21 -19.21 -13.70
C GLY A 278 -25.79 -17.92 -14.40
N VAL A 279 -24.83 -17.16 -13.85
CA VAL A 279 -24.21 -16.00 -14.53
C VAL A 279 -23.40 -16.45 -15.74
N THR A 280 -22.67 -17.55 -15.63
CA THR A 280 -21.86 -18.13 -16.73
C THR A 280 -22.73 -18.67 -17.88
N ALA A 281 -24.02 -18.86 -17.65
CA ALA A 281 -25.01 -19.21 -18.68
C ALA A 281 -25.75 -17.98 -19.23
N ALA A 282 -25.36 -16.76 -18.83
CA ALA A 282 -25.97 -15.53 -19.29
C ALA A 282 -25.80 -15.37 -20.81
N THR A 283 -26.85 -14.90 -21.46
CA THR A 283 -26.83 -14.69 -22.91
C THR A 283 -26.35 -13.30 -23.32
N ASP A 284 -26.26 -12.37 -22.36
CA ASP A 284 -25.95 -10.95 -22.58
C ASP A 284 -25.23 -10.40 -21.34
N VAL A 285 -23.90 -10.32 -21.37
CA VAL A 285 -23.08 -9.73 -20.30
C VAL A 285 -22.65 -8.34 -20.74
N ILE A 286 -22.96 -7.34 -19.92
CA ILE A 286 -22.77 -5.93 -20.25
C ILE A 286 -21.81 -5.31 -19.23
N ALA A 287 -20.65 -4.85 -19.70
CA ALA A 287 -19.71 -4.08 -18.90
C ALA A 287 -20.29 -2.68 -18.62
N VAL A 288 -20.14 -2.21 -17.38
CA VAL A 288 -20.59 -0.89 -16.95
C VAL A 288 -19.39 -0.11 -16.46
N GLY A 289 -18.97 0.86 -17.29
CA GLY A 289 -17.72 1.60 -17.12
C GLY A 289 -16.74 1.35 -18.27
N GLY A 290 -15.69 2.18 -18.34
CA GLY A 290 -14.59 2.02 -19.28
C GLY A 290 -13.79 0.74 -19.05
N THR A 291 -12.88 0.41 -19.97
CA THR A 291 -12.01 -0.78 -19.85
C THR A 291 -11.07 -0.70 -18.66
N SER A 292 -10.62 0.49 -18.24
CA SER A 292 -9.80 0.66 -17.03
C SER A 292 -10.52 0.31 -15.73
N VAL A 293 -11.86 0.39 -15.67
CA VAL A 293 -12.63 0.08 -14.45
C VAL A 293 -13.32 -1.28 -14.51
N VAL A 294 -13.68 -1.75 -15.70
CA VAL A 294 -14.17 -3.11 -15.96
C VAL A 294 -13.48 -3.60 -17.24
N PRO A 295 -12.30 -4.22 -17.12
CA PRO A 295 -11.54 -4.75 -18.25
C PRO A 295 -12.32 -5.78 -19.06
N ASN A 296 -11.94 -5.97 -20.32
CA ASN A 296 -12.55 -7.00 -21.16
C ASN A 296 -12.24 -8.40 -20.60
N SER A 297 -11.03 -8.62 -20.08
CA SER A 297 -10.64 -9.84 -19.35
C SER A 297 -11.63 -10.24 -18.25
N ILE A 298 -12.19 -9.28 -17.50
CA ILE A 298 -13.25 -9.55 -16.50
C ILE A 298 -14.54 -10.02 -17.17
N ILE A 299 -14.96 -9.38 -18.25
CA ILE A 299 -16.16 -9.79 -19.00
C ILE A 299 -15.98 -11.18 -19.59
N ASP A 300 -14.77 -11.52 -20.01
CA ASP A 300 -14.42 -12.83 -20.52
C ASP A 300 -14.45 -13.88 -19.40
N LYS A 301 -13.89 -13.61 -18.21
CA LYS A 301 -14.03 -14.48 -17.02
C LYS A 301 -15.51 -14.75 -16.67
N VAL A 302 -16.38 -13.74 -16.82
CA VAL A 302 -17.82 -13.87 -16.55
C VAL A 302 -18.55 -14.69 -17.63
N THR A 303 -18.19 -14.51 -18.91
CA THR A 303 -18.87 -15.16 -20.05
C THR A 303 -18.35 -16.56 -20.37
N ALA A 304 -17.07 -16.84 -20.11
CA ALA A 304 -16.44 -18.13 -20.36
C ALA A 304 -16.82 -19.19 -19.31
N GLY A 305 -17.21 -18.75 -18.10
CA GLY A 305 -17.32 -19.60 -16.93
C GLY A 305 -15.93 -20.04 -16.48
N ASN A 306 -15.51 -19.58 -15.30
CA ASN A 306 -14.18 -19.84 -14.74
C ASN A 306 -13.71 -21.30 -14.94
N ASP A 307 -12.86 -21.44 -15.96
CA ASP A 307 -11.74 -22.35 -16.15
C ASP A 307 -11.31 -22.17 -17.61
N GLU A 308 -10.52 -21.14 -17.89
CA GLU A 308 -9.11 -21.38 -18.21
C GLU A 308 -8.38 -20.28 -17.45
N ASP A 309 -7.55 -20.65 -16.47
CA ASP A 309 -6.49 -19.78 -16.00
C ASP A 309 -5.73 -19.27 -17.24
N PHE A 310 -5.12 -18.09 -17.13
CA PHE A 310 -4.16 -17.68 -18.16
C PHE A 310 -3.09 -18.80 -18.24
N ASP A 311 -3.18 -19.60 -19.30
CA ASP A 311 -2.38 -20.82 -19.45
C ASP A 311 -1.67 -20.80 -20.80
N VAL A 312 -0.54 -21.51 -20.88
CA VAL A 312 0.20 -21.76 -22.12
C VAL A 312 -0.44 -22.97 -22.81
N LYS A 313 -1.34 -22.72 -23.77
CA LYS A 313 -2.06 -23.77 -24.52
C LYS A 313 -1.11 -24.74 -25.22
N SER A 314 0.00 -24.25 -25.74
CA SER A 314 1.03 -25.10 -26.34
C SER A 314 2.38 -24.42 -26.42
N VAL A 315 3.42 -25.24 -26.31
CA VAL A 315 4.81 -24.88 -26.61
C VAL A 315 5.22 -25.60 -27.90
N GLU A 316 5.53 -24.84 -28.95
CA GLU A 316 5.89 -25.36 -30.27
C GLU A 316 7.35 -25.01 -30.64
N THR A 317 8.12 -26.03 -31.03
CA THR A 317 9.54 -25.91 -31.45
C THR A 317 9.71 -26.32 -32.90
N SER A 318 9.09 -25.54 -33.80
CA SER A 318 9.07 -25.87 -35.23
C SER A 318 10.45 -25.83 -35.92
N ASN A 319 11.45 -25.22 -35.28
CA ASN A 319 12.84 -25.14 -35.73
C ASN A 319 13.78 -25.22 -34.51
N LEU A 320 15.10 -25.08 -34.71
CA LEU A 320 16.12 -25.29 -33.67
C LEU A 320 16.61 -24.02 -32.95
N ILE A 321 16.02 -22.86 -33.22
CA ILE A 321 16.43 -21.57 -32.65
C ILE A 321 15.27 -20.78 -32.05
N GLN A 322 14.02 -21.23 -32.21
CA GLN A 322 12.84 -20.56 -31.65
C GLN A 322 11.89 -21.52 -30.93
N ILE A 323 11.24 -20.96 -29.92
CA ILE A 323 10.14 -21.56 -29.18
C ILE A 323 8.92 -20.65 -29.36
N VAL A 324 7.79 -21.21 -29.75
CA VAL A 324 6.54 -20.45 -29.91
C VAL A 324 5.56 -20.91 -28.85
N LEU A 325 5.19 -20.00 -27.95
CA LEU A 325 4.14 -20.20 -26.97
C LEU A 325 2.81 -19.75 -27.60
N GLU A 326 1.79 -20.60 -27.57
CA GLU A 326 0.41 -20.19 -27.83
C GLU A 326 -0.28 -20.03 -26.48
N LEU A 327 -0.65 -18.80 -26.14
CA LEU A 327 -1.31 -18.45 -24.90
C LEU A 327 -2.81 -18.68 -25.00
N SER A 328 -3.44 -18.82 -23.83
CA SER A 328 -4.88 -19.01 -23.72
C SER A 328 -5.70 -17.85 -24.29
N ASN A 329 -5.14 -16.63 -24.27
CA ASN A 329 -5.72 -15.41 -24.82
C ASN A 329 -4.60 -14.40 -25.19
N ASP A 330 -4.97 -13.25 -25.77
CA ASP A 330 -4.11 -12.10 -26.09
C ASP A 330 -4.29 -10.92 -25.12
N ASP A 331 -5.02 -11.13 -24.00
CA ASP A 331 -5.25 -10.18 -22.91
C ASP A 331 -4.32 -10.59 -21.74
N TYR A 332 -3.04 -10.26 -21.87
CA TYR A 332 -1.98 -10.66 -20.94
C TYR A 332 -2.16 -10.07 -19.54
N TYR A 333 -1.52 -10.67 -18.53
CA TYR A 333 -1.40 -10.02 -17.21
C TYR A 333 -0.59 -8.74 -17.31
N ASP A 334 0.54 -8.83 -18.01
CA ASP A 334 1.41 -7.72 -18.37
C ASP A 334 2.14 -8.07 -19.69
N GLU A 335 2.14 -7.14 -20.66
CA GLU A 335 2.84 -7.35 -21.95
C GLU A 335 4.35 -7.11 -21.83
N ASP A 336 4.78 -6.29 -20.88
CA ASP A 336 6.19 -5.98 -20.67
C ASP A 336 6.88 -7.16 -19.99
N GLU A 337 6.24 -7.80 -19.01
CA GLU A 337 6.70 -9.07 -18.42
C GLU A 337 6.81 -10.18 -19.48
N LEU A 338 5.89 -10.23 -20.44
CA LEU A 338 5.98 -11.19 -21.54
C LEU A 338 7.18 -10.94 -22.45
N LYS A 339 7.60 -9.68 -22.62
CA LYS A 339 8.73 -9.29 -23.48
C LYS A 339 10.06 -9.40 -22.76
N ASP A 340 10.08 -9.42 -21.44
CA ASP A 340 11.31 -9.57 -20.68
C ASP A 340 11.91 -10.97 -20.90
N ALA A 341 13.14 -10.99 -21.41
CA ALA A 341 13.89 -12.20 -21.64
C ALA A 341 14.26 -12.92 -20.34
N ASP A 342 14.38 -12.19 -19.22
CA ASP A 342 14.80 -12.71 -17.93
C ASP A 342 13.71 -13.58 -17.26
N ASN A 343 12.44 -13.42 -17.67
CA ASN A 343 11.31 -14.24 -17.23
C ASN A 343 11.27 -15.65 -17.84
N TYR A 344 12.27 -16.01 -18.65
CA TYR A 344 12.35 -17.29 -19.34
C TYR A 344 13.71 -17.95 -19.10
N VAL A 345 13.73 -19.06 -18.38
CA VAL A 345 14.94 -19.87 -18.21
C VAL A 345 14.87 -21.07 -19.15
N PHE A 346 15.82 -21.16 -20.08
CA PHE A 346 15.88 -22.24 -21.06
C PHE A 346 17.16 -23.06 -20.96
N GLU A 347 17.02 -24.37 -20.80
CA GLU A 347 18.13 -25.33 -20.81
C GLU A 347 17.99 -26.32 -21.98
N GLY A 348 19.05 -26.48 -22.79
CA GLY A 348 19.04 -27.38 -23.93
C GLY A 348 20.40 -27.99 -24.27
N ASP A 349 20.38 -29.05 -25.09
CA ASP A 349 21.61 -29.67 -25.61
C ASP A 349 22.18 -28.87 -26.79
N VAL A 350 23.45 -28.47 -26.71
CA VAL A 350 24.20 -27.81 -27.79
C VAL A 350 25.44 -28.63 -28.18
N GLU A 351 26.18 -28.23 -29.20
CA GLU A 351 27.35 -29.01 -29.64
C GLU A 351 28.41 -29.12 -28.53
N GLY A 352 28.55 -30.33 -27.97
CA GLY A 352 29.59 -30.66 -27.00
C GLY A 352 29.24 -30.40 -25.53
N THR A 353 28.05 -29.87 -25.23
CA THR A 353 27.55 -29.63 -23.87
C THR A 353 26.08 -30.03 -23.79
N ASN A 354 25.71 -30.79 -22.77
CA ASN A 354 24.34 -31.19 -22.51
C ASN A 354 23.74 -30.33 -21.40
N ASN A 355 22.43 -30.05 -21.47
CA ASN A 355 21.70 -29.19 -20.53
C ASN A 355 22.45 -27.89 -20.24
N LYS A 356 22.78 -27.17 -21.31
CA LYS A 356 23.38 -25.84 -21.20
C LYS A 356 22.22 -24.85 -21.09
N GLU A 357 22.29 -23.97 -20.10
CA GLU A 357 21.46 -22.77 -20.06
C GLU A 357 21.81 -21.86 -21.25
N ILE A 358 20.81 -21.48 -22.04
CA ILE A 358 20.95 -20.64 -23.24
C ILE A 358 20.03 -19.43 -23.03
N GLY A 359 20.58 -18.23 -23.15
CA GLY A 359 19.79 -17.00 -23.03
C GLY A 359 18.78 -16.84 -24.16
N ILE A 360 17.74 -16.06 -23.88
CA ILE A 360 16.78 -15.60 -24.88
C ILE A 360 17.32 -14.29 -25.50
N ALA A 361 17.49 -14.29 -26.81
CA ALA A 361 18.05 -13.17 -27.56
C ALA A 361 17.00 -12.12 -27.96
N ASP A 362 15.74 -12.54 -28.15
CA ASP A 362 14.62 -11.70 -28.54
C ASP A 362 13.29 -12.37 -28.21
N VAL A 363 12.28 -11.57 -27.84
CA VAL A 363 10.91 -12.01 -27.58
C VAL A 363 9.94 -11.22 -28.45
N ASP A 364 9.32 -11.89 -29.44
CA ASP A 364 8.34 -11.27 -30.36
C ASP A 364 6.92 -11.69 -29.95
N VAL A 365 6.09 -10.72 -29.57
CA VAL A 365 4.69 -10.92 -29.17
C VAL A 365 3.75 -10.49 -30.33
N ASP A 366 2.89 -11.41 -30.78
CA ASP A 366 1.91 -11.17 -31.87
C ASP A 366 0.54 -11.77 -31.49
N GLY A 367 -0.25 -11.01 -30.73
CA GLY A 367 -1.48 -11.49 -30.11
C GLY A 367 -1.17 -12.68 -29.19
N ALA A 368 -2.00 -13.71 -29.14
CA ALA A 368 -1.79 -14.84 -28.24
C ALA A 368 -0.55 -15.71 -28.54
N LYS A 369 0.42 -15.23 -29.33
CA LYS A 369 1.65 -15.93 -29.68
C LYS A 369 2.87 -15.16 -29.18
N VAL A 370 3.69 -15.84 -28.41
CA VAL A 370 5.02 -15.36 -27.98
C VAL A 370 6.06 -16.20 -28.68
N THR A 371 7.02 -15.56 -29.35
CA THR A 371 8.13 -16.24 -30.03
C THR A 371 9.43 -15.90 -29.32
N LEU A 372 9.95 -16.84 -28.55
CA LEU A 372 11.26 -16.75 -27.92
C LEU A 372 12.33 -17.17 -28.94
N THR A 373 13.32 -16.30 -29.19
CA THR A 373 14.46 -16.61 -30.04
C THR A 373 15.69 -16.85 -29.18
N LEU A 374 16.31 -18.01 -29.31
CA LEU A 374 17.46 -18.44 -28.50
C LEU A 374 18.77 -17.78 -28.99
N GLU A 375 19.70 -17.49 -28.08
CA GLU A 375 21.05 -17.00 -28.43
C GLU A 375 21.89 -18.05 -29.20
N GLU A 376 21.62 -19.34 -28.98
CA GLU A 376 22.35 -20.45 -29.60
C GLU A 376 21.36 -21.56 -30.00
N ALA A 377 21.56 -22.14 -31.19
CA ALA A 377 20.70 -23.22 -31.67
C ALA A 377 20.95 -24.52 -30.90
N VAL A 378 19.86 -25.21 -30.58
CA VAL A 378 19.92 -26.53 -29.94
C VAL A 378 20.12 -27.66 -30.94
N LEU A 379 20.55 -28.82 -30.47
CA LEU A 379 20.72 -30.00 -31.29
C LEU A 379 19.37 -30.55 -31.75
N ASN A 380 19.27 -30.94 -33.02
CA ASN A 380 18.09 -31.65 -33.51
C ASN A 380 17.94 -33.02 -32.82
N GLN A 381 16.70 -33.41 -32.52
CA GLN A 381 16.34 -34.65 -31.80
C GLN A 381 16.91 -34.68 -30.38
N SER A 382 16.84 -33.54 -29.69
CA SER A 382 17.24 -33.40 -28.29
C SER A 382 16.08 -32.91 -27.42
N ASP A 383 16.22 -33.19 -26.13
CA ASP A 383 15.28 -32.79 -25.09
C ASP A 383 15.78 -31.48 -24.46
N ALA A 384 14.88 -30.63 -24.00
CA ALA A 384 15.15 -29.34 -23.39
C ALA A 384 14.08 -29.01 -22.33
N THR A 385 14.35 -28.02 -21.49
CA THR A 385 13.41 -27.53 -20.47
C THR A 385 13.25 -26.01 -20.63
N LEU A 386 12.02 -25.54 -20.54
CA LEU A 386 11.68 -24.11 -20.43
C LEU A 386 10.94 -23.89 -19.11
N GLU A 387 11.42 -22.94 -18.34
CA GLU A 387 10.75 -22.39 -17.16
C GLU A 387 10.23 -20.99 -17.53
N ILE A 388 9.00 -20.71 -17.13
CA ILE A 388 8.34 -19.42 -17.30
C ILE A 388 7.98 -18.92 -15.91
N ASP A 389 8.43 -17.70 -15.61
CA ASP A 389 8.24 -17.06 -14.33
C ASP A 389 6.76 -16.76 -14.02
N ASP A 390 6.41 -16.67 -12.73
CA ASP A 390 5.04 -16.35 -12.31
C ASP A 390 4.64 -14.90 -12.61
N ALA A 391 5.60 -13.99 -12.81
CA ALA A 391 5.35 -12.65 -13.36
C ALA A 391 4.61 -12.71 -14.71
N VAL A 392 4.91 -13.73 -15.53
CA VAL A 392 4.29 -13.88 -16.87
C VAL A 392 2.93 -14.57 -16.79
N THR A 393 2.79 -15.61 -15.96
CA THR A 393 1.61 -16.49 -16.00
C THR A 393 0.74 -16.53 -14.75
N GLY A 394 1.14 -15.81 -13.70
CA GLY A 394 0.51 -15.81 -12.37
C GLY A 394 0.88 -17.03 -11.52
N GLU A 395 1.64 -17.99 -12.07
CA GLU A 395 2.30 -19.09 -11.38
C GLU A 395 3.53 -19.54 -12.17
N GLU A 396 4.53 -20.16 -11.51
CA GLU A 396 5.75 -20.63 -12.18
C GLU A 396 5.42 -21.91 -12.98
N LEU A 397 5.75 -21.92 -14.28
CA LEU A 397 5.45 -23.04 -15.18
C LEU A 397 6.72 -23.66 -15.78
N GLU A 398 6.83 -24.99 -15.70
CA GLU A 398 7.95 -25.75 -16.26
C GLU A 398 7.46 -26.69 -17.39
N PHE A 399 8.12 -26.63 -18.55
CA PHE A 399 7.82 -27.43 -19.74
C PHE A 399 9.03 -28.28 -20.17
N ASP A 400 8.83 -29.59 -20.27
CA ASP A 400 9.72 -30.49 -21.01
C ASP A 400 9.43 -30.38 -22.51
N ILE A 401 10.43 -30.04 -23.32
CA ILE A 401 10.29 -29.75 -24.74
C ILE A 401 11.22 -30.63 -25.58
N ASP A 402 10.69 -31.19 -26.66
CA ASP A 402 11.48 -31.92 -27.66
C ASP A 402 11.76 -31.02 -28.88
N PHE A 403 13.02 -30.89 -29.29
CA PHE A 403 13.36 -30.24 -30.55
C PHE A 403 13.48 -31.26 -31.68
N PHE A 404 12.60 -31.19 -32.67
CA PHE A 404 12.58 -32.14 -33.79
C PHE A 404 12.20 -31.49 -35.12
N ASP A 405 13.20 -30.90 -35.78
CA ASP A 405 13.03 -30.29 -37.08
C ASP A 405 13.28 -31.29 -38.22
N THR A 406 12.28 -31.43 -39.10
CA THR A 406 12.38 -32.21 -40.34
C THR A 406 11.78 -31.49 -41.54
N THR A 407 11.44 -30.21 -41.37
CA THR A 407 10.81 -29.38 -42.39
C THR A 407 11.87 -28.77 -43.31
N LEU A 408 11.46 -28.39 -44.52
CA LEU A 408 12.35 -27.67 -45.43
C LEU A 408 11.90 -26.20 -45.42
N PRO A 409 12.84 -25.24 -45.38
CA PRO A 409 12.49 -23.84 -45.45
C PRO A 409 11.88 -23.50 -46.81
N VAL A 410 10.86 -22.64 -46.78
CA VAL A 410 10.05 -22.24 -47.94
C VAL A 410 10.08 -20.74 -48.11
N ILE A 411 10.39 -20.28 -49.32
CA ILE A 411 10.24 -18.87 -49.70
C ILE A 411 8.75 -18.57 -49.91
N LYS A 412 8.15 -17.91 -48.91
CA LYS A 412 6.72 -17.58 -48.82
C LYS A 412 6.35 -16.46 -49.78
N ASP A 413 7.08 -15.35 -49.73
CA ASP A 413 6.69 -14.13 -50.44
C ASP A 413 7.90 -13.27 -50.86
N VAL A 414 7.69 -12.44 -51.89
CA VAL A 414 8.66 -11.46 -52.39
C VAL A 414 7.93 -10.17 -52.74
N GLN A 415 8.33 -9.06 -52.11
CA GLN A 415 7.70 -7.75 -52.28
C GLN A 415 8.73 -6.68 -52.62
N VAL A 416 8.44 -5.83 -53.60
CA VAL A 416 9.23 -4.62 -53.84
C VAL A 416 8.77 -3.57 -52.84
N ILE A 417 9.61 -3.24 -51.87
CA ILE A 417 9.29 -2.29 -50.80
C ILE A 417 9.92 -0.91 -51.04
N GLY A 418 10.86 -0.80 -51.97
CA GLY A 418 11.54 0.45 -52.28
C GLY A 418 12.02 0.56 -53.71
N LYS A 419 12.59 1.72 -54.04
CA LYS A 419 13.15 1.99 -55.39
C LYS A 419 14.31 1.08 -55.77
N ASP A 420 14.96 0.44 -54.80
CA ASP A 420 16.12 -0.44 -54.95
C ASP A 420 16.14 -1.58 -53.92
N THR A 421 15.01 -1.81 -53.23
CA THR A 421 14.93 -2.75 -52.11
C THR A 421 13.77 -3.74 -52.30
N VAL A 422 14.05 -5.03 -52.12
CA VAL A 422 13.08 -6.13 -52.17
C VAL A 422 13.09 -6.86 -50.83
N LYS A 423 11.90 -7.12 -50.27
CA LYS A 423 11.69 -7.93 -49.06
C LYS A 423 11.32 -9.36 -49.46
N VAL A 424 12.03 -10.34 -48.93
CA VAL A 424 11.80 -11.77 -49.14
C VAL A 424 11.45 -12.39 -47.78
N THR A 425 10.37 -13.17 -47.72
CA THR A 425 9.89 -13.81 -46.48
C THR A 425 10.02 -15.34 -46.57
N PHE A 426 10.58 -15.94 -45.53
CA PHE A 426 10.78 -17.39 -45.39
C PHE A 426 9.75 -18.01 -44.45
N SER A 427 9.69 -19.35 -44.40
CA SER A 427 8.77 -20.07 -43.52
C SER A 427 9.21 -20.12 -42.07
N GLU A 428 10.51 -20.01 -41.85
CA GLU A 428 11.25 -20.19 -40.60
C GLU A 428 12.58 -19.43 -40.69
N PRO A 429 13.31 -19.25 -39.56
CA PRO A 429 14.60 -18.57 -39.53
C PRO A 429 15.66 -19.24 -40.41
N ILE A 430 16.45 -18.43 -41.13
CA ILE A 430 17.52 -18.91 -42.01
C ILE A 430 18.89 -18.59 -41.40
N ALA A 431 19.73 -19.62 -41.25
CA ALA A 431 21.07 -19.45 -40.71
C ALA A 431 21.96 -18.64 -41.67
N ASN A 432 22.67 -17.65 -41.13
CA ASN A 432 23.56 -16.74 -41.88
C ASN A 432 22.85 -15.95 -42.99
N LEU A 433 21.58 -15.56 -42.79
CA LEU A 433 20.78 -14.89 -43.83
C LEU A 433 21.43 -13.60 -44.36
N ALA A 434 22.15 -12.85 -43.53
CA ALA A 434 22.83 -11.62 -43.95
C ALA A 434 24.00 -11.85 -44.95
N ASP A 435 24.58 -13.06 -44.97
CA ASP A 435 25.73 -13.43 -45.83
C ASP A 435 25.30 -14.19 -47.11
N SER A 436 24.09 -13.92 -47.61
CA SER A 436 23.44 -14.65 -48.71
C SER A 436 23.32 -13.86 -50.03
N ASP A 437 24.18 -12.87 -50.26
CA ASP A 437 24.15 -11.98 -51.43
C ASP A 437 24.23 -12.72 -52.78
N ASP A 438 25.04 -13.79 -52.85
CA ASP A 438 25.19 -14.63 -54.05
C ASP A 438 23.93 -15.47 -54.40
N GLU A 439 22.94 -15.54 -53.50
CA GLU A 439 21.72 -16.33 -53.68
C GLU A 439 20.54 -15.55 -54.28
N PHE A 440 20.71 -14.26 -54.59
CA PHE A 440 19.66 -13.45 -55.22
C PHE A 440 20.09 -12.94 -56.60
N ASP A 441 19.22 -13.11 -57.61
CA ASP A 441 19.37 -12.46 -58.93
C ASP A 441 18.09 -11.67 -59.27
N PHE A 442 18.29 -10.48 -59.82
CA PHE A 442 17.24 -9.50 -60.08
C PHE A 442 17.31 -9.04 -61.53
N ASP A 443 16.28 -9.32 -62.33
CA ASP A 443 16.17 -8.86 -63.73
C ASP A 443 14.88 -8.08 -63.96
N LEU A 444 15.00 -6.87 -64.50
CA LEU A 444 13.87 -6.07 -64.94
C LEU A 444 14.02 -5.75 -66.41
N ASP A 445 13.15 -6.31 -67.25
CA ASP A 445 13.14 -6.15 -68.71
C ASP A 445 14.51 -6.44 -69.38
N GLY A 446 15.26 -7.43 -68.89
CA GLY A 446 16.58 -7.83 -69.41
C GLY A 446 17.75 -6.98 -68.90
N LYS A 447 17.51 -6.15 -67.88
CA LYS A 447 18.55 -5.45 -67.11
C LYS A 447 18.71 -6.15 -65.76
N SER A 448 19.87 -6.77 -65.56
CA SER A 448 20.25 -7.36 -64.27
C SER A 448 20.70 -6.31 -63.26
N TYR A 449 20.39 -6.53 -61.99
CA TYR A 449 20.77 -5.72 -60.85
C TYR A 449 21.62 -6.57 -59.90
N SER A 450 22.78 -6.03 -59.49
CA SER A 450 23.66 -6.70 -58.53
C SER A 450 23.23 -6.34 -57.11
N VAL A 451 23.20 -7.33 -56.21
CA VAL A 451 22.98 -7.12 -54.78
C VAL A 451 24.06 -6.19 -54.21
N ASP A 452 23.63 -5.23 -53.38
CA ASP A 452 24.50 -4.37 -52.58
C ASP A 452 24.62 -4.94 -51.17
N THR A 453 23.49 -5.14 -50.50
CA THR A 453 23.42 -5.67 -49.15
C THR A 453 22.20 -6.57 -48.96
N VAL A 454 22.36 -7.57 -48.11
CA VAL A 454 21.25 -8.33 -47.54
C VAL A 454 21.24 -8.03 -46.04
N THR A 455 20.09 -7.64 -45.53
CA THR A 455 19.88 -7.43 -44.09
C THR A 455 18.78 -8.37 -43.63
N ALA A 456 19.05 -9.12 -42.57
CA ALA A 456 18.05 -9.96 -41.94
C ALA A 456 17.12 -9.11 -41.07
N ALA A 457 15.87 -9.52 -40.95
CA ALA A 457 14.83 -8.87 -40.16
C ALA A 457 13.81 -9.90 -39.67
N LYS A 458 13.06 -9.54 -38.63
CA LYS A 458 12.03 -10.39 -37.99
C LYS A 458 12.58 -11.79 -37.68
N ASN A 459 13.60 -11.84 -36.81
CA ASN A 459 14.24 -13.07 -36.32
C ASN A 459 14.68 -14.00 -37.46
N ASP A 460 15.42 -13.43 -38.40
CA ASP A 460 15.97 -14.10 -39.59
C ASP A 460 14.94 -14.79 -40.50
N THR A 461 13.65 -14.45 -40.37
CA THR A 461 12.58 -14.94 -41.27
C THR A 461 12.37 -14.04 -42.47
N GLN A 462 12.96 -12.83 -42.48
CA GLN A 462 12.87 -11.88 -43.58
C GLN A 462 14.24 -11.39 -44.03
N ALA A 463 14.46 -11.36 -45.34
CA ALA A 463 15.62 -10.71 -45.96
C ALA A 463 15.18 -9.43 -46.66
N LYS A 464 15.73 -8.29 -46.27
CA LYS A 464 15.68 -7.04 -47.03
C LYS A 464 16.92 -6.97 -47.91
N VAL A 465 16.72 -7.11 -49.22
CA VAL A 465 17.78 -7.17 -50.22
C VAL A 465 17.81 -5.86 -51.00
N SER A 466 18.90 -5.11 -50.84
CA SER A 466 19.15 -3.87 -51.57
C SER A 466 20.03 -4.15 -52.79
N VAL A 467 19.80 -3.45 -53.89
CA VAL A 467 20.60 -3.61 -55.13
C VAL A 467 21.33 -2.33 -55.53
N TYR A 468 22.40 -2.47 -56.30
CA TYR A 468 23.11 -1.34 -56.90
C TYR A 468 22.27 -0.65 -57.98
N GLY A 469 21.64 0.46 -57.59
CA GLY A 469 20.86 1.37 -58.44
C GLY A 469 19.36 1.09 -58.42
N SER A 470 18.56 2.00 -58.98
CA SER A 470 17.09 1.93 -58.81
C SER A 470 16.37 1.13 -59.90
N PHE A 471 15.34 0.40 -59.50
CA PHE A 471 14.33 -0.20 -60.34
C PHE A 471 13.56 0.89 -61.12
N SER A 472 13.16 0.56 -62.35
CA SER A 472 12.17 1.34 -63.09
C SER A 472 10.81 0.65 -62.99
N GLU A 473 9.71 1.37 -63.20
CA GLU A 473 8.39 0.72 -63.29
C GLU A 473 8.39 -0.42 -64.31
N GLY A 474 7.82 -1.57 -63.93
CA GLY A 474 7.82 -2.78 -64.74
C GLY A 474 7.68 -4.04 -63.88
N THR A 475 7.80 -5.22 -64.49
CA THR A 475 7.77 -6.49 -63.76
C THR A 475 9.20 -6.93 -63.49
N LEU A 476 9.57 -6.97 -62.21
CA LEU A 476 10.85 -7.47 -61.71
C LEU A 476 10.78 -8.99 -61.56
N THR A 477 11.73 -9.67 -62.20
CA THR A 477 11.98 -11.10 -61.97
C THR A 477 12.99 -11.22 -60.82
N VAL A 478 12.60 -11.90 -59.75
CA VAL A 478 13.45 -12.18 -58.59
C VAL A 478 13.70 -13.68 -58.57
N GLU A 479 14.94 -14.09 -58.83
CA GLU A 479 15.40 -15.47 -58.65
C GLU A 479 16.04 -15.59 -57.26
N VAL A 480 15.42 -16.42 -56.42
CA VAL A 480 15.94 -16.77 -55.10
C VAL A 480 16.54 -18.16 -55.20
N GLY A 481 17.82 -18.27 -54.87
CA GLY A 481 18.65 -19.46 -54.96
C GLY A 481 18.31 -20.54 -53.93
N ASN A 482 19.21 -21.49 -53.75
CA ASN A 482 18.99 -22.66 -52.90
C ASN A 482 19.99 -22.77 -51.73
N GLY A 483 20.81 -21.76 -51.50
CA GLY A 483 21.80 -21.71 -50.41
C GLY A 483 21.26 -21.19 -49.07
N PHE A 484 19.94 -21.01 -48.94
CA PHE A 484 19.30 -20.64 -47.68
C PHE A 484 19.12 -21.89 -46.81
N GLU A 485 20.07 -22.12 -45.90
CA GLU A 485 20.09 -23.24 -44.97
C GLU A 485 19.44 -22.83 -43.64
N ASP A 486 18.51 -23.64 -43.12
CA ASP A 486 17.98 -23.46 -41.76
C ASP A 486 18.96 -23.98 -40.70
N TYR A 487 18.58 -23.89 -39.43
CA TYR A 487 19.41 -24.36 -38.31
C TYR A 487 19.50 -25.90 -38.21
N ALA A 488 18.61 -26.65 -38.89
CA ALA A 488 18.67 -28.11 -38.99
C ALA A 488 19.51 -28.63 -40.18
N GLY A 489 20.03 -27.73 -41.02
CA GLY A 489 20.86 -28.04 -42.18
C GLY A 489 20.08 -28.32 -43.47
N PHE A 490 18.78 -28.00 -43.53
CA PHE A 490 17.99 -28.11 -44.73
C PHE A 490 18.03 -26.83 -45.56
N ASN A 491 18.08 -27.02 -46.88
CA ASN A 491 18.20 -25.92 -47.82
C ASN A 491 16.84 -25.61 -48.50
N ALA A 492 16.51 -24.33 -48.63
CA ALA A 492 15.29 -23.90 -49.31
C ALA A 492 15.35 -24.25 -50.80
N ALA A 493 14.20 -24.57 -51.38
CA ALA A 493 14.11 -24.83 -52.82
C ALA A 493 14.12 -23.52 -53.62
N ALA A 494 15.09 -23.38 -54.53
CA ALA A 494 15.16 -22.23 -55.43
C ALA A 494 13.84 -21.95 -56.15
N LYS A 495 13.47 -20.68 -56.22
CA LYS A 495 12.18 -20.24 -56.75
C LYS A 495 12.31 -18.87 -57.41
N THR A 496 11.58 -18.70 -58.51
CA THR A 496 11.52 -17.43 -59.26
C THR A 496 10.16 -16.79 -59.03
N PHE A 497 10.16 -15.48 -58.79
CA PHE A 497 8.98 -14.65 -58.60
C PHE A 497 8.95 -13.54 -59.65
N GLU A 498 7.75 -13.17 -60.09
CA GLU A 498 7.50 -11.98 -60.90
C GLU A 498 6.70 -11.01 -60.04
N VAL A 499 7.28 -9.84 -59.75
CA VAL A 499 6.70 -8.83 -58.85
C VAL A 499 6.67 -7.50 -59.58
N ASP A 500 5.55 -6.78 -59.51
CA ASP A 500 5.42 -5.49 -60.16
C ASP A 500 6.11 -4.39 -59.33
N VAL A 501 6.99 -3.62 -59.97
CA VAL A 501 7.60 -2.40 -59.43
C VAL A 501 6.67 -1.24 -59.75
N VAL A 502 6.05 -0.69 -58.72
CA VAL A 502 5.17 0.49 -58.80
C VAL A 502 5.80 1.60 -57.97
N GLU A 503 6.06 2.76 -58.57
CA GLU A 503 6.64 3.90 -57.86
C GLU A 503 5.68 4.40 -56.77
N ASP A 504 6.18 4.48 -55.54
CA ASP A 504 5.51 5.23 -54.46
C ASP A 504 6.01 6.67 -54.42
N SER A 505 5.06 7.59 -54.30
CA SER A 505 5.31 9.03 -54.18
C SER A 505 4.56 9.66 -52.99
N ALA A 506 3.86 8.84 -52.20
CA ALA A 506 3.34 9.24 -50.91
C ALA A 506 4.50 9.34 -49.92
N ALA A 507 4.37 10.20 -48.91
CA ALA A 507 5.30 10.20 -47.79
C ALA A 507 4.67 9.33 -46.70
N PRO A 508 5.48 8.68 -45.86
CA PRO A 508 4.97 7.83 -44.79
C PRO A 508 4.14 8.65 -43.80
N GLU A 509 2.97 8.13 -43.40
CA GLU A 509 2.03 8.76 -42.46
C GLU A 509 1.76 7.85 -41.25
N VAL A 510 1.60 8.46 -40.07
CA VAL A 510 1.19 7.73 -38.86
C VAL A 510 -0.32 7.48 -38.92
N VAL A 511 -0.72 6.22 -38.84
CA VAL A 511 -2.13 5.78 -38.85
C VAL A 511 -2.69 5.55 -37.45
N GLY A 512 -1.83 5.43 -36.45
CA GLY A 512 -2.20 5.25 -35.04
C GLY A 512 -0.96 5.10 -34.16
N TYR A 513 -1.18 4.74 -32.91
CA TYR A 513 -0.14 4.28 -32.00
C TYR A 513 -0.62 2.97 -31.38
N GLU A 514 0.33 2.12 -31.01
CA GLU A 514 0.11 0.85 -30.35
C GLU A 514 0.00 1.06 -28.85
N ASP A 515 1.03 1.68 -28.27
CA ASP A 515 1.11 1.99 -26.84
C ASP A 515 1.62 3.42 -26.59
N ALA A 516 1.28 3.98 -25.43
CA ALA A 516 1.79 5.25 -24.93
C ALA A 516 1.78 5.30 -23.39
N SER A 517 2.94 5.15 -22.78
CA SER A 517 3.19 5.36 -21.34
C SER A 517 3.84 6.73 -21.10
N ARG A 518 4.26 6.99 -19.85
CA ARG A 518 5.07 8.17 -19.53
C ARG A 518 6.44 8.10 -20.18
N ASP A 519 6.97 6.91 -20.40
CA ASP A 519 8.37 6.71 -20.78
C ASP A 519 8.52 6.20 -22.21
N GLU A 520 7.47 5.66 -22.81
CA GLU A 520 7.56 5.09 -24.16
C GLU A 520 6.31 5.39 -25.00
N VAL A 521 6.52 5.58 -26.31
CA VAL A 521 5.41 5.61 -27.29
C VAL A 521 5.77 4.81 -28.53
N THR A 522 4.90 3.87 -28.91
CA THR A 522 5.04 3.10 -30.17
C THR A 522 4.05 3.59 -31.23
N LEU A 523 4.55 4.24 -32.28
CA LEU A 523 3.75 4.76 -33.40
C LEU A 523 3.64 3.76 -34.55
N ILE A 524 2.46 3.68 -35.17
CA ILE A 524 2.18 2.80 -36.33
C ILE A 524 2.08 3.63 -37.61
N PHE A 525 2.95 3.33 -38.59
CA PHE A 525 2.94 3.91 -39.92
C PHE A 525 2.12 3.10 -40.92
N ASP A 526 1.67 3.74 -42.00
CA ASP A 526 0.98 3.07 -43.11
C ASP A 526 1.91 2.18 -43.95
N GLU A 527 3.22 2.45 -43.95
CA GLU A 527 4.25 1.76 -44.71
C GLU A 527 5.58 1.58 -43.93
N ASP A 528 6.51 0.80 -44.49
CA ASP A 528 7.82 0.55 -43.87
C ASP A 528 8.68 1.82 -43.93
N VAL A 529 9.26 2.25 -42.81
CA VAL A 529 10.07 3.48 -42.72
C VAL A 529 11.52 3.21 -42.34
N ARG A 530 12.38 4.21 -42.51
CA ARG A 530 13.78 4.23 -42.04
C ARG A 530 14.23 5.67 -41.75
N PHE A 531 15.32 5.83 -41.01
CA PHE A 531 15.92 7.14 -40.78
C PHE A 531 16.41 7.79 -42.09
N THR A 532 16.21 9.11 -42.21
CA THR A 532 16.73 9.91 -43.32
C THR A 532 18.21 10.26 -43.09
N GLY A 533 19.10 9.28 -43.22
CA GLY A 533 20.54 9.54 -43.12
C GLY A 533 21.04 9.81 -41.70
N SER A 534 21.30 11.08 -41.33
CA SER A 534 21.89 11.40 -40.01
C SER A 534 20.81 11.51 -38.94
N GLU A 535 20.92 10.68 -37.92
CA GLU A 535 20.03 10.60 -36.77
C GLU A 535 20.30 11.74 -35.79
N GLU A 536 19.26 12.50 -35.43
CA GLU A 536 19.37 13.64 -34.52
C GLU A 536 18.30 13.53 -33.44
N ILE A 537 18.72 13.40 -32.18
CA ILE A 537 17.86 13.33 -30.98
C ILE A 537 16.78 14.42 -30.99
N ALA A 538 17.15 15.62 -31.44
CA ALA A 538 16.23 16.76 -31.50
C ALA A 538 15.04 16.58 -32.45
N ASP A 539 15.05 15.58 -33.34
CA ASP A 539 13.99 15.33 -34.31
C ASP A 539 12.78 14.58 -33.76
N PHE A 540 12.93 13.94 -32.61
CA PHE A 540 11.89 13.19 -31.91
C PHE A 540 11.67 13.83 -30.54
N TYR A 541 10.47 14.32 -30.28
CA TYR A 541 10.14 15.01 -29.03
C TYR A 541 8.65 14.99 -28.74
N HIS A 542 8.26 15.17 -27.48
CA HIS A 542 6.86 15.32 -27.09
C HIS A 542 6.62 16.69 -26.46
N THR A 543 5.38 17.18 -26.46
CA THR A 543 4.91 18.44 -25.84
C THR A 543 5.58 19.73 -26.34
N ASN A 544 6.90 19.86 -26.20
CA ASN A 544 7.75 20.93 -26.71
C ASN A 544 9.14 20.39 -27.12
N SER A 545 9.87 21.11 -27.98
CA SER A 545 11.15 20.63 -28.54
C SER A 545 12.31 20.52 -27.54
N GLY A 546 12.09 20.83 -26.25
CA GLY A 546 13.05 20.58 -25.18
C GLY A 546 12.95 19.18 -24.59
N ASN A 547 11.82 18.49 -24.76
CA ASN A 547 11.60 17.16 -24.23
C ASN A 547 11.79 16.12 -25.33
N THR A 548 13.05 15.83 -25.62
CA THR A 548 13.41 14.89 -26.69
C THR A 548 13.34 13.46 -26.21
N VAL A 549 13.37 12.52 -27.15
CA VAL A 549 13.71 11.12 -26.84
C VAL A 549 15.06 11.03 -26.14
N ASP A 550 15.29 9.89 -25.51
CA ASP A 550 16.49 9.57 -24.77
C ASP A 550 17.73 9.44 -25.68
N ASN A 551 18.89 9.45 -25.04
CA ASN A 551 20.18 9.42 -25.71
C ASN A 551 20.87 8.09 -25.46
N ASP A 552 20.88 7.23 -26.47
CA ASP A 552 21.68 6.00 -26.45
C ASP A 552 22.99 6.23 -27.22
N GLY A 553 24.11 6.29 -26.50
CA GLY A 553 25.44 6.35 -27.12
C GLY A 553 25.73 7.59 -27.99
N GLY A 554 24.87 8.61 -27.98
CA GLY A 554 24.94 9.79 -28.84
C GLY A 554 23.94 9.80 -30.00
N GLU A 555 23.14 8.75 -30.14
CA GLU A 555 22.07 8.56 -31.12
C GLU A 555 20.69 8.66 -30.42
N PRO A 556 19.60 8.95 -31.17
CA PRO A 556 18.24 8.93 -30.61
C PRO A 556 17.86 7.50 -30.20
N ASP A 557 17.33 7.35 -29.00
CA ASP A 557 16.74 6.09 -28.55
C ASP A 557 15.37 5.87 -29.24
N VAL A 558 15.45 5.39 -30.49
CA VAL A 558 14.32 5.17 -31.38
C VAL A 558 14.54 3.87 -32.14
N SER A 559 13.66 2.90 -31.95
CA SER A 559 13.70 1.63 -32.66
C SER A 559 12.70 1.63 -33.82
N ILE A 560 13.08 1.01 -34.95
CA ILE A 560 12.23 0.91 -36.14
C ILE A 560 12.09 -0.56 -36.56
N SER A 561 10.89 -1.11 -36.39
CA SER A 561 10.53 -2.46 -36.82
C SER A 561 9.46 -2.41 -37.91
N GLY A 562 9.93 -2.27 -39.17
CA GLY A 562 9.05 -2.17 -40.33
C GLY A 562 8.19 -0.90 -40.29
N LYS A 563 6.92 -1.05 -39.89
CA LYS A 563 5.95 0.05 -39.77
C LYS A 563 5.84 0.63 -38.36
N LYS A 564 6.40 -0.05 -37.36
CA LYS A 564 6.39 0.39 -35.97
C LYS A 564 7.62 1.24 -35.69
N VAL A 565 7.43 2.37 -35.03
CA VAL A 565 8.50 3.24 -34.54
C VAL A 565 8.27 3.49 -33.06
N THR A 566 9.17 2.97 -32.24
CA THR A 566 9.13 3.11 -30.78
C THR A 566 10.06 4.24 -30.35
N LEU A 567 9.58 5.10 -29.46
CA LEU A 567 10.24 6.32 -29.01
C LEU A 567 10.36 6.27 -27.48
N ASN A 568 11.59 6.23 -26.96
CA ASN A 568 11.84 6.23 -25.52
C ASN A 568 12.06 7.65 -24.98
N PHE A 569 11.40 7.98 -23.88
CA PHE A 569 11.30 9.27 -23.21
C PHE A 569 11.58 9.17 -21.70
N SER A 570 12.20 8.10 -21.21
CA SER A 570 12.44 7.88 -19.77
C SER A 570 13.14 9.07 -19.08
N SER A 571 13.99 9.82 -19.80
CA SER A 571 14.65 11.02 -19.26
C SER A 571 13.82 12.31 -19.40
N ASN A 572 12.76 12.30 -20.23
CA ASN A 572 11.88 13.44 -20.51
C ASN A 572 10.43 12.97 -20.66
N GLU A 573 9.85 12.50 -19.57
CA GLU A 573 8.59 11.76 -19.54
C GLU A 573 7.41 12.56 -20.11
N LEU A 574 6.48 11.84 -20.75
CA LEU A 574 5.21 12.37 -21.21
C LEU A 574 4.35 12.84 -20.04
N PRO A 575 3.66 13.99 -20.18
CA PRO A 575 2.69 14.38 -19.18
C PRO A 575 1.50 13.44 -19.22
N GLU A 576 1.00 13.12 -18.05
CA GLU A 576 -0.24 12.40 -17.82
C GLU A 576 -1.44 12.93 -18.65
N GLY A 577 -2.26 11.99 -19.10
CA GLY A 577 -3.40 12.24 -19.97
C GLY A 577 -2.97 12.57 -21.40
N SER A 578 -3.51 13.65 -21.97
CA SER A 578 -3.32 13.95 -23.39
C SER A 578 -1.96 14.60 -23.69
N ALA A 579 -1.04 13.85 -24.27
CA ALA A 579 0.23 14.34 -24.78
C ALA A 579 0.26 14.44 -26.31
N TYR A 580 1.24 15.17 -26.84
CA TYR A 580 1.52 15.20 -28.29
C TYR A 580 2.94 14.79 -28.56
N VAL A 581 3.12 13.77 -29.39
CA VAL A 581 4.41 13.32 -29.91
C VAL A 581 4.65 13.93 -31.28
N TYR A 582 5.90 14.33 -31.53
CA TYR A 582 6.33 15.01 -32.74
C TYR A 582 7.54 14.32 -33.35
N ILE A 583 7.47 14.12 -34.67
CA ILE A 583 8.63 13.73 -35.49
C ILE A 583 8.84 14.86 -36.52
N LYS A 584 10.04 15.45 -36.55
CA LYS A 584 10.35 16.51 -37.51
C LYS A 584 10.30 15.99 -38.94
N SER A 585 10.08 16.91 -39.87
CA SER A 585 10.06 16.57 -41.30
C SER A 585 11.46 16.23 -41.77
N GLY A 586 11.59 15.13 -42.51
CA GLY A 586 12.86 14.59 -42.99
C GLY A 586 13.69 13.90 -41.91
N ALA A 587 13.04 13.44 -40.83
CA ALA A 587 13.67 12.57 -39.85
C ALA A 587 13.57 11.09 -40.30
N LEU A 588 12.45 10.75 -40.94
CA LEU A 588 12.17 9.44 -41.49
C LEU A 588 11.85 9.55 -42.99
N GLU A 589 12.19 8.54 -43.77
CA GLU A 589 11.77 8.37 -45.16
C GLU A 589 11.21 6.96 -45.38
N ASP A 590 10.36 6.81 -46.40
CA ASP A 590 10.06 5.49 -46.93
C ASP A 590 11.25 4.93 -47.73
N PHE A 591 11.14 3.69 -48.20
CA PHE A 591 12.17 3.06 -49.04
C PHE A 591 12.15 3.54 -50.50
N TRP A 592 11.22 4.42 -50.88
CA TRP A 592 11.20 5.14 -52.17
C TRP A 592 11.97 6.48 -52.08
N GLY A 593 12.27 6.95 -50.87
CA GLY A 593 12.96 8.20 -50.58
C GLY A 593 12.02 9.40 -50.50
N ASN A 594 10.77 9.18 -50.12
CA ASN A 594 9.83 10.23 -49.76
C ASN A 594 9.97 10.54 -48.26
N ASP A 595 10.50 11.72 -47.95
CA ASP A 595 10.66 12.20 -46.58
C ASP A 595 9.30 12.38 -45.90
N ASN A 596 9.21 12.00 -44.62
CA ASN A 596 8.06 12.28 -43.78
C ASN A 596 7.80 13.80 -43.69
N SER A 597 6.53 14.17 -43.69
CA SER A 597 6.14 15.53 -43.29
C SER A 597 6.27 15.68 -41.76
N THR A 598 6.12 16.90 -41.20
CA THR A 598 6.10 17.03 -39.75
C THR A 598 4.92 16.24 -39.18
N ILE A 599 5.22 15.20 -38.42
CA ILE A 599 4.25 14.34 -37.76
C ILE A 599 3.93 14.95 -36.39
N LYS A 600 2.64 14.97 -36.07
CA LYS A 600 2.12 15.36 -34.76
C LYS A 600 0.99 14.41 -34.41
N VAL A 601 1.24 13.52 -33.47
CA VAL A 601 0.30 12.50 -33.01
C VAL A 601 -0.17 12.87 -31.62
N LYS A 602 -1.47 12.77 -31.37
CA LYS A 602 -2.01 12.89 -30.01
C LYS A 602 -2.01 11.48 -29.43
N VAL A 603 -1.39 11.32 -28.27
CA VAL A 603 -1.42 10.08 -27.49
C VAL A 603 -2.13 10.38 -26.17
N GLU A 604 -2.77 9.37 -25.61
CA GLU A 604 -3.27 9.40 -24.24
C GLU A 604 -2.34 8.52 -23.41
N VAL A 605 -1.73 9.11 -22.40
CA VAL A 605 -0.94 8.42 -21.38
C VAL A 605 -1.87 8.17 -20.20
N ASP A 606 -1.97 6.92 -19.78
CA ASP A 606 -2.83 6.55 -18.67
C ASP A 606 -2.39 7.25 -17.38
N LEU A 607 -3.39 7.61 -16.56
CA LEU A 607 -3.17 8.22 -15.25
C LEU A 607 -2.93 7.10 -14.27
N ASP A 608 -1.79 7.12 -13.60
CA ASP A 608 -1.64 6.36 -12.37
C ASP A 608 -2.33 7.11 -11.23
N ASP A 609 -3.58 6.72 -10.98
CA ASP A 609 -4.38 7.19 -9.83
C ASP A 609 -4.51 6.12 -8.74
N THR A 610 -3.73 5.04 -8.87
CA THR A 610 -3.59 4.03 -7.83
C THR A 610 -2.87 4.68 -6.66
N LYS A 611 -3.24 4.27 -5.44
CA LYS A 611 -2.57 4.78 -4.25
C LYS A 611 -1.78 3.62 -3.69
N PRO A 612 -0.57 3.85 -3.16
CA PRO A 612 0.16 2.81 -2.48
C PRO A 612 -0.68 2.30 -1.32
N VAL A 613 -0.87 0.99 -1.25
CA VAL A 613 -1.61 0.30 -0.20
C VAL A 613 -0.62 -0.45 0.67
N VAL A 614 -0.79 -0.39 1.98
CA VAL A 614 -0.01 -1.21 2.91
C VAL A 614 -0.52 -2.64 2.82
N GLU A 615 0.32 -3.56 2.34
CA GLU A 615 0.01 -4.97 2.17
C GLU A 615 0.27 -5.74 3.47
N GLU A 616 1.43 -5.48 4.07
CA GLU A 616 1.91 -6.20 5.23
C GLU A 616 2.65 -5.27 6.20
N VAL A 617 2.52 -5.57 7.50
CA VAL A 617 3.26 -4.93 8.58
C VAL A 617 3.64 -6.01 9.59
N GLU A 618 4.94 -6.16 9.85
CA GLU A 618 5.44 -7.14 10.82
C GLU A 618 6.66 -6.63 11.60
N PHE A 619 7.00 -7.34 12.69
CA PHE A 619 8.26 -7.13 13.41
C PHE A 619 9.35 -8.06 12.85
N ASP A 620 10.49 -7.50 12.44
CA ASP A 620 11.74 -8.25 12.22
C ASP A 620 12.73 -7.92 13.35
N GLY A 621 12.75 -8.78 14.37
CA GLY A 621 13.52 -8.53 15.59
C GLY A 621 12.94 -7.38 16.42
N GLU A 622 13.60 -6.21 16.36
CA GLU A 622 13.16 -4.97 17.03
C GLU A 622 12.69 -3.89 16.02
N ASP A 623 12.87 -4.14 14.72
CA ASP A 623 12.47 -3.23 13.65
C ASP A 623 11.05 -3.56 13.17
N ILE A 624 10.33 -2.56 12.65
CA ILE A 624 9.03 -2.76 12.01
C ILE A 624 9.23 -2.70 10.49
N VAL A 625 8.84 -3.75 9.79
CA VAL A 625 8.91 -3.84 8.32
C VAL A 625 7.50 -3.65 7.75
N ILE A 626 7.38 -2.79 6.75
CA ILE A 626 6.13 -2.41 6.08
C ILE A 626 6.32 -2.65 4.59
N THR A 627 5.43 -3.45 4.00
CA THR A 627 5.41 -3.71 2.55
C THR A 627 4.22 -2.98 1.93
N PHE A 628 4.47 -2.25 0.84
CA PHE A 628 3.47 -1.51 0.07
C PHE A 628 3.24 -2.18 -1.29
N SER A 629 2.05 -1.99 -1.85
CA SER A 629 1.60 -2.61 -3.10
C SER A 629 2.34 -2.16 -4.37
N GLU A 630 3.28 -1.23 -4.26
CA GLU A 630 3.99 -0.58 -5.37
C GLU A 630 5.21 0.20 -4.88
N GLU A 631 6.06 0.63 -5.82
CA GLU A 631 7.25 1.45 -5.57
C GLU A 631 6.86 2.83 -5.02
N LEU A 632 7.59 3.30 -4.02
CA LEU A 632 7.30 4.56 -3.34
C LEU A 632 8.23 5.69 -3.75
N ASP A 633 7.74 6.92 -3.65
CA ASP A 633 8.62 8.09 -3.60
C ASP A 633 9.54 7.97 -2.39
N GLY A 634 10.83 7.77 -2.67
CA GLY A 634 11.81 7.48 -1.63
C GLY A 634 12.06 8.62 -0.65
N ASP A 635 11.64 9.86 -0.93
CA ASP A 635 11.73 10.97 0.02
C ASP A 635 10.55 10.89 1.02
N SER A 636 9.33 10.66 0.55
CA SER A 636 8.14 10.44 1.40
C SER A 636 8.23 9.15 2.21
N ALA A 637 8.73 8.05 1.63
CA ALA A 637 8.84 6.76 2.29
C ALA A 637 9.87 6.77 3.44
N LYS A 638 10.94 7.56 3.31
CA LYS A 638 12.00 7.71 4.33
C LYS A 638 11.69 8.79 5.36
N ASP A 639 10.61 9.55 5.18
CA ASP A 639 10.21 10.57 6.14
C ASP A 639 9.59 9.90 7.36
N THR A 640 10.29 9.96 8.50
CA THR A 640 9.82 9.34 9.74
C THR A 640 8.53 9.98 10.26
N ASP A 641 8.20 11.21 9.84
CA ASP A 641 6.98 11.91 10.26
C ASP A 641 5.71 11.28 9.67
N ASN A 642 5.86 10.47 8.63
CA ASN A 642 4.78 9.72 8.00
C ASN A 642 4.38 8.46 8.80
N TYR A 643 5.09 8.15 9.89
CA TYR A 643 4.88 6.96 10.70
C TYR A 643 4.73 7.33 12.17
N THR A 644 3.74 6.77 12.85
CA THR A 644 3.55 6.91 14.29
C THR A 644 3.40 5.54 14.91
N VAL A 645 4.26 5.20 15.86
CA VAL A 645 4.22 3.93 16.60
C VAL A 645 3.89 4.23 18.05
N VAL A 646 2.86 3.61 18.60
CA VAL A 646 2.46 3.75 20.02
C VAL A 646 2.60 2.39 20.69
N ASN A 647 3.28 2.34 21.83
CA ASN A 647 3.50 1.12 22.59
C ASN A 647 2.24 0.67 23.36
N PRO A 648 2.23 -0.55 23.95
CA PRO A 648 1.08 -1.08 24.69
C PRO A 648 0.64 -0.22 25.90
N GLU A 649 1.51 0.67 26.38
CA GLU A 649 1.25 1.57 27.50
C GLU A 649 0.65 2.92 27.05
N GLY A 650 0.48 3.11 25.74
CA GLY A 650 -0.03 4.33 25.13
C GLY A 650 1.03 5.43 24.93
N LYS A 651 2.32 5.09 25.03
CA LYS A 651 3.46 6.00 24.78
C LYS A 651 3.88 5.91 23.32
N GLU A 652 3.92 7.05 22.64
CA GLU A 652 4.48 7.15 21.29
C GLU A 652 5.99 6.90 21.31
N LEU A 653 6.45 6.03 20.42
CA LEU A 653 7.84 5.64 20.28
C LEU A 653 8.56 6.48 19.23
N SER A 654 9.81 6.81 19.51
CA SER A 654 10.66 7.52 18.55
C SER A 654 11.23 6.56 17.51
N ILE A 655 10.98 6.85 16.25
CA ILE A 655 11.61 6.17 15.10
C ILE A 655 12.99 6.82 14.86
N ARG A 656 14.04 6.00 14.81
CA ARG A 656 15.43 6.42 14.57
C ARG A 656 15.68 6.70 13.09
N THR A 657 15.21 5.81 12.23
CA THR A 657 15.25 5.95 10.77
C THR A 657 14.11 5.15 10.13
N ALA A 658 13.55 5.66 9.04
CA ALA A 658 12.84 4.85 8.05
C ALA A 658 13.80 4.62 6.87
N SER A 659 14.17 3.38 6.60
CA SER A 659 14.88 3.01 5.38
C SER A 659 13.89 2.49 4.36
N TYR A 660 14.17 2.76 3.09
CA TYR A 660 13.32 2.34 1.98
C TYR A 660 14.17 1.66 0.92
N GLU A 661 13.66 0.53 0.44
CA GLU A 661 14.15 -0.20 -0.73
C GLU A 661 12.95 -0.73 -1.52
N ALA A 662 13.04 -0.71 -2.85
CA ALA A 662 12.14 -1.51 -3.67
C ALA A 662 12.64 -2.96 -3.62
N ASN A 663 11.74 -3.93 -3.45
CA ASN A 663 12.10 -5.34 -3.53
C ASN A 663 12.25 -5.77 -5.00
N ALA A 664 12.40 -7.07 -5.25
CA ALA A 664 12.57 -7.58 -6.61
C ALA A 664 11.29 -7.51 -7.46
N ASP A 665 10.15 -7.29 -6.82
CA ASP A 665 8.80 -7.27 -7.40
C ASP A 665 8.26 -5.84 -7.52
N ASP A 666 9.16 -4.84 -7.46
CA ASP A 666 8.87 -3.40 -7.45
C ASP A 666 7.88 -2.95 -6.34
N GLU A 667 7.73 -3.73 -5.27
CA GLU A 667 7.01 -3.32 -4.08
C GLU A 667 7.91 -2.48 -3.17
N GLY A 668 7.35 -1.39 -2.63
CA GLY A 668 8.04 -0.54 -1.69
C GLY A 668 8.14 -1.17 -0.30
N VAL A 669 9.35 -1.44 0.17
CA VAL A 669 9.62 -1.95 1.51
C VAL A 669 10.21 -0.84 2.38
N VAL A 670 9.52 -0.52 3.47
CA VAL A 670 9.99 0.44 4.49
C VAL A 670 10.31 -0.30 5.78
N THR A 671 11.52 -0.10 6.28
CA THR A 671 11.96 -0.61 7.60
C THR A 671 12.11 0.55 8.58
N LEU A 672 11.36 0.50 9.67
CA LEU A 672 11.42 1.46 10.77
C LEU A 672 12.35 0.91 11.86
N ASP A 673 13.50 1.56 12.03
CA ASP A 673 14.42 1.34 13.16
C ASP A 673 13.87 2.09 14.37
N ILE A 674 13.38 1.37 15.37
CA ILE A 674 12.83 1.97 16.59
C ILE A 674 13.96 2.30 17.57
N ARG A 675 13.98 3.54 18.07
CA ARG A 675 15.11 4.02 18.89
C ARG A 675 15.22 3.35 20.25
N ASP A 676 14.14 2.76 20.74
CA ASP A 676 14.11 2.08 22.03
C ASP A 676 14.68 0.67 21.89
N THR A 677 15.76 0.38 22.63
CA THR A 677 16.50 -0.89 22.54
C THR A 677 15.92 -2.01 23.40
N ASN A 678 14.75 -1.81 24.02
CA ASN A 678 14.07 -2.81 24.87
C ASN A 678 12.54 -2.74 24.68
N LEU A 679 12.06 -2.98 23.46
CA LEU A 679 10.62 -3.02 23.19
C LEU A 679 9.92 -4.05 24.11
N LYS A 680 8.90 -3.59 24.85
CA LYS A 680 8.10 -4.43 25.74
C LYS A 680 7.12 -5.27 24.89
N LYS A 681 6.92 -6.52 25.27
CA LYS A 681 5.95 -7.43 24.62
C LYS A 681 4.53 -6.84 24.69
N GLY A 682 3.75 -7.00 23.62
CA GLY A 682 2.36 -6.57 23.57
C GLY A 682 1.98 -5.91 22.25
N ASN A 683 0.79 -5.29 22.25
CA ASN A 683 0.23 -4.66 21.06
C ASN A 683 0.70 -3.21 20.88
N TYR A 684 1.27 -2.94 19.73
CA TYR A 684 1.66 -1.62 19.28
C TYR A 684 0.64 -1.12 18.26
N GLU A 685 0.31 0.17 18.32
CA GLU A 685 -0.50 0.82 17.28
C GLU A 685 0.44 1.51 16.29
N LEU A 686 0.33 1.20 15.00
CA LEU A 686 1.04 1.87 13.91
C LEU A 686 0.05 2.68 13.08
N THR A 687 0.37 3.96 12.89
CA THR A 687 -0.29 4.85 11.93
C THR A 687 0.67 5.20 10.80
N ILE A 688 0.20 5.13 9.57
CA ILE A 688 0.94 5.53 8.37
C ILE A 688 0.10 6.57 7.62
N GLU A 689 0.68 7.74 7.36
CA GLU A 689 0.07 8.82 6.56
C GLU A 689 1.15 9.61 5.82
N GLY A 690 0.84 10.18 4.65
CA GLY A 690 1.79 11.07 3.95
C GLY A 690 2.86 10.39 3.08
N VAL A 691 2.92 9.05 3.06
CA VAL A 691 3.74 8.28 2.10
C VAL A 691 3.11 8.36 0.71
N GLU A 692 3.91 8.62 -0.32
CA GLU A 692 3.48 8.79 -1.72
C GLU A 692 4.16 7.74 -2.62
N ASP A 693 3.51 7.36 -3.71
CA ASP A 693 4.13 6.62 -4.82
C ASP A 693 4.95 7.56 -5.72
N LEU A 694 5.57 7.02 -6.77
CA LEU A 694 6.33 7.81 -7.76
C LEU A 694 5.44 8.79 -8.55
N ALA A 695 4.13 8.53 -8.64
CA ALA A 695 3.15 9.41 -9.29
C ALA A 695 2.64 10.54 -8.35
N GLY A 696 3.01 10.52 -7.07
CA GLY A 696 2.61 11.48 -6.04
C GLY A 696 1.23 11.19 -5.43
N ASN A 697 0.68 9.99 -5.58
CA ASN A 697 -0.55 9.62 -4.88
C ASN A 697 -0.23 9.23 -3.44
N THR A 698 -0.79 9.98 -2.49
CA THR A 698 -0.57 9.69 -1.07
C THR A 698 -1.40 8.49 -0.60
N VAL A 699 -0.78 7.61 0.18
CA VAL A 699 -1.42 6.51 0.93
C VAL A 699 -2.65 7.01 1.67
N VAL A 700 -3.73 6.23 1.63
CA VAL A 700 -4.86 6.49 2.50
C VAL A 700 -4.41 6.18 3.93
N LYS A 701 -4.62 7.13 4.86
CA LYS A 701 -4.27 6.94 6.28
C LYS A 701 -4.59 5.52 6.73
N TYR A 702 -3.53 4.82 7.14
CA TYR A 702 -3.58 3.41 7.50
C TYR A 702 -3.28 3.29 8.99
N ASP A 703 -4.25 2.77 9.73
CA ASP A 703 -4.12 2.50 11.16
C ASP A 703 -4.17 0.98 11.36
N THR A 704 -3.15 0.40 11.99
CA THR A 704 -3.11 -1.03 12.32
C THR A 704 -2.57 -1.26 13.74
N GLU A 705 -2.82 -2.45 14.27
CA GLU A 705 -2.27 -2.94 15.53
C GLU A 705 -1.34 -4.12 15.20
N LEU A 706 -0.09 -4.07 15.66
CA LEU A 706 0.90 -5.13 15.50
C LEU A 706 1.33 -5.68 16.86
N GLU A 707 1.39 -7.00 17.02
CA GLU A 707 1.76 -7.65 18.28
C GLU A 707 3.24 -8.04 18.25
N LEU A 708 4.04 -7.49 19.18
CA LEU A 708 5.41 -7.97 19.39
C LEU A 708 5.35 -9.25 20.23
N GLU A 709 5.40 -10.39 19.54
CA GLU A 709 5.35 -11.70 20.20
C GLU A 709 6.65 -12.04 20.95
N ASP A 710 6.49 -12.74 22.07
CA ASP A 710 7.61 -13.26 22.84
C ASP A 710 8.28 -14.44 22.13
N SER A 711 9.51 -14.25 21.67
CA SER A 711 10.36 -15.34 21.17
C SER A 711 11.37 -15.86 22.20
N ALA A 712 11.46 -15.23 23.37
CA ALA A 712 12.43 -15.60 24.40
C ALA A 712 11.95 -16.83 25.16
N ALA A 713 12.83 -17.80 25.35
CA ALA A 713 12.51 -18.95 26.19
C ALA A 713 12.59 -18.58 27.69
N PRO A 714 11.69 -19.08 28.54
CA PRO A 714 11.76 -18.86 29.97
C PRO A 714 13.08 -19.37 30.58
N VAL A 715 13.51 -18.70 31.64
CA VAL A 715 14.77 -18.97 32.35
C VAL A 715 14.49 -19.67 33.68
N TYR A 716 15.24 -20.74 33.98
CA TYR A 716 15.15 -21.39 35.27
C TYR A 716 15.62 -20.45 36.40
N PRO A 717 14.97 -20.49 37.59
CA PRO A 717 15.43 -19.72 38.74
C PRO A 717 16.89 -20.03 39.08
N SER A 718 17.59 -19.05 39.65
CA SER A 718 18.95 -19.26 40.15
C SER A 718 19.00 -20.07 41.45
N LYS A 719 17.93 -20.01 42.25
CA LYS A 719 17.77 -20.69 43.55
C LYS A 719 16.29 -20.97 43.86
N ILE A 720 16.05 -21.88 44.78
CA ILE A 720 14.71 -22.17 45.32
C ILE A 720 14.60 -21.63 46.75
N PHE A 721 13.60 -20.80 47.01
CA PHE A 721 13.36 -20.29 48.36
C PHE A 721 12.40 -21.20 49.12
N VAL A 722 12.74 -21.49 50.38
CA VAL A 722 12.06 -22.46 51.23
C VAL A 722 11.56 -21.79 52.51
N ASP A 723 10.27 -21.95 52.78
CA ASP A 723 9.61 -21.52 54.00
C ASP A 723 9.33 -22.77 54.87
N GLU A 724 10.09 -22.89 55.95
CA GLU A 724 10.04 -24.00 56.91
C GLU A 724 8.89 -23.76 57.92
N LYS A 725 7.81 -24.54 57.83
CA LYS A 725 6.65 -24.39 58.73
C LYS A 725 6.79 -25.19 60.01
N GLU A 726 7.07 -26.48 59.88
CA GLU A 726 7.25 -27.43 60.97
C GLU A 726 8.41 -28.39 60.61
N THR A 727 8.74 -29.36 61.47
CA THR A 727 9.90 -30.25 61.27
C THR A 727 9.81 -31.11 59.98
N ASP A 728 8.61 -31.33 59.46
CA ASP A 728 8.33 -32.13 58.27
C ASP A 728 7.34 -31.45 57.29
N GLU A 729 7.18 -30.13 57.35
CA GLU A 729 6.33 -29.34 56.44
C GLU A 729 7.11 -28.15 55.85
N PHE A 730 7.31 -28.17 54.53
CA PHE A 730 8.12 -27.21 53.79
C PHE A 730 7.34 -26.65 52.60
N ILE A 731 7.50 -25.34 52.33
CA ILE A 731 6.96 -24.70 51.14
C ILE A 731 8.12 -24.20 50.27
N LEU A 732 8.21 -24.71 49.04
CA LEU A 732 9.19 -24.30 48.04
C LEU A 732 8.55 -23.29 47.08
N TYR A 733 9.25 -22.19 46.84
CA TYR A 733 8.90 -21.17 45.85
C TYR A 733 9.88 -21.27 44.68
N VAL A 734 9.35 -21.60 43.50
CA VAL A 734 10.09 -21.72 42.23
C VAL A 734 9.64 -20.58 41.33
N GLU A 735 10.49 -19.57 41.16
CA GLU A 735 10.17 -18.31 40.49
C GLU A 735 10.80 -18.25 39.10
N PHE A 736 9.99 -18.14 38.07
CA PHE A 736 10.44 -17.91 36.70
C PHE A 736 10.46 -16.41 36.40
N ASN A 737 11.25 -16.00 35.41
CA ASN A 737 11.30 -14.61 34.94
C ASN A 737 10.01 -14.14 34.24
N GLU A 738 9.10 -15.08 33.92
CA GLU A 738 7.90 -14.83 33.13
C GLU A 738 6.80 -15.86 33.41
N ALA A 739 5.61 -15.64 32.85
CA ALA A 739 4.43 -16.47 33.11
C ALA A 739 4.53 -17.82 32.40
N MET A 740 4.28 -18.90 33.14
CA MET A 740 4.51 -20.25 32.65
C MET A 740 3.22 -20.93 32.14
N ALA A 741 3.35 -21.81 31.15
CA ALA A 741 2.26 -22.70 30.73
C ALA A 741 1.78 -23.56 31.91
N ILE A 742 0.48 -23.53 32.17
CA ILE A 742 -0.16 -24.29 33.25
C ILE A 742 -0.84 -25.58 32.77
N ASP A 743 -0.92 -25.80 31.47
CA ASP A 743 -1.44 -27.01 30.84
C ASP A 743 -0.56 -27.48 29.65
N GLY A 744 -0.96 -28.57 29.00
CA GLY A 744 -0.15 -29.20 27.95
C GLY A 744 1.04 -30.04 28.44
N GLN A 745 1.79 -30.61 27.49
CA GLN A 745 2.93 -31.50 27.77
C GLN A 745 4.07 -30.79 28.51
N TYR A 746 4.22 -29.49 28.28
CA TYR A 746 5.27 -28.68 28.88
C TYR A 746 4.78 -27.85 30.08
N SER A 747 3.59 -28.15 30.60
CA SER A 747 3.03 -27.53 31.82
C SER A 747 4.02 -27.52 32.98
N VAL A 748 4.13 -26.37 33.64
CA VAL A 748 4.88 -26.20 34.89
C VAL A 748 4.18 -26.86 36.09
N LYS A 749 2.90 -27.25 35.95
CA LYS A 749 2.14 -27.94 37.01
C LYS A 749 2.37 -29.45 37.06
N ASP A 750 3.15 -30.00 36.13
CA ASP A 750 3.50 -31.41 36.14
C ASP A 750 4.56 -31.69 37.21
N LEU A 751 4.13 -32.24 38.35
CA LEU A 751 4.99 -32.59 39.48
C LEU A 751 6.11 -33.58 39.10
N HIS A 752 5.98 -34.36 38.01
CA HIS A 752 7.05 -35.25 37.56
C HIS A 752 8.29 -34.52 37.04
N LYS A 753 8.19 -33.20 36.82
CA LYS A 753 9.31 -32.37 36.40
C LYS A 753 10.19 -31.91 37.55
N TYR A 754 9.78 -32.14 38.80
CA TYR A 754 10.52 -31.66 39.97
C TYR A 754 11.17 -32.83 40.69
N GLU A 755 12.49 -32.77 40.84
CA GLU A 755 13.28 -33.78 41.55
C GLU A 755 14.10 -33.12 42.65
N ILE A 756 13.88 -33.54 43.90
CA ILE A 756 14.71 -33.13 45.04
C ILE A 756 15.85 -34.14 45.18
N THR A 757 17.07 -33.64 45.28
CA THR A 757 18.25 -34.44 45.61
C THR A 757 18.67 -34.12 47.04
N ASP A 758 18.67 -35.14 47.90
CA ASP A 758 19.34 -35.09 49.19
C ASP A 758 20.84 -35.26 48.93
N ASP A 759 21.59 -34.17 49.02
CA ASP A 759 23.02 -34.15 48.71
C ASP A 759 23.86 -34.87 49.79
N SER A 760 23.32 -35.01 51.00
CA SER A 760 23.95 -35.70 52.13
C SER A 760 23.93 -37.23 51.94
N THR A 761 22.89 -37.78 51.31
CA THR A 761 22.72 -39.22 51.08
C THR A 761 22.88 -39.66 49.62
N GLY A 762 22.67 -38.74 48.68
CA GLY A 762 22.61 -38.98 47.24
C GLY A 762 21.27 -39.57 46.76
N ASP A 763 20.24 -39.57 47.62
CA ASP A 763 18.91 -40.04 47.29
C ASP A 763 18.16 -38.98 46.46
N VAL A 764 17.44 -39.41 45.42
CA VAL A 764 16.67 -38.54 44.53
C VAL A 764 15.20 -38.89 44.65
N ILE A 765 14.36 -37.87 44.83
CA ILE A 765 12.92 -37.98 45.00
C ILE A 765 12.23 -37.17 43.91
N ASN A 766 11.51 -37.88 43.04
CA ASN A 766 10.62 -37.26 42.06
C ASN A 766 9.28 -36.91 42.72
N LEU A 767 8.88 -35.64 42.67
CA LEU A 767 7.71 -35.15 43.40
C LEU A 767 6.37 -35.67 42.84
N GLY A 768 6.32 -35.99 41.54
CA GLY A 768 5.16 -36.64 40.93
C GLY A 768 4.95 -38.06 41.46
N ASP A 769 6.04 -38.85 41.49
CA ASP A 769 6.05 -40.19 42.07
C ASP A 769 5.67 -40.20 43.56
N ALA A 770 6.09 -39.17 44.31
CA ALA A 770 5.77 -39.02 45.73
C ALA A 770 4.29 -38.68 45.94
N ALA A 771 3.74 -37.74 45.15
CA ALA A 771 2.32 -37.35 45.20
C ALA A 771 1.37 -38.52 44.88
N GLU A 772 1.73 -39.37 43.90
CA GLU A 772 0.93 -40.54 43.53
C GLU A 772 0.97 -41.67 44.58
N LYS A 773 2.02 -41.72 45.40
CA LYS A 773 2.27 -42.77 46.41
C LYS A 773 1.97 -42.28 47.84
N SER A 774 0.88 -41.53 48.04
CA SER A 774 0.43 -40.99 49.34
C SER A 774 0.24 -42.02 50.49
N ASN A 775 0.42 -43.32 50.24
CA ASN A 775 0.49 -44.36 51.27
C ASN A 775 1.86 -44.48 51.97
N ASP A 776 2.90 -43.80 51.48
CA ASP A 776 4.27 -43.83 52.03
C ASP A 776 4.58 -42.66 52.99
N GLY A 777 3.63 -41.74 53.19
CA GLY A 777 3.69 -40.70 54.23
C GLY A 777 4.20 -39.33 53.78
N ILE A 778 4.41 -39.10 52.48
CA ILE A 778 4.73 -37.79 51.90
C ILE A 778 3.51 -37.26 51.14
N ASP A 779 3.08 -36.03 51.41
CA ASP A 779 2.01 -35.34 50.67
C ASP A 779 2.59 -34.13 49.93
N VAL A 780 2.19 -33.91 48.68
CA VAL A 780 2.71 -32.84 47.81
C VAL A 780 1.57 -32.10 47.14
N VAL A 781 1.49 -30.80 47.36
CA VAL A 781 0.47 -29.92 46.77
C VAL A 781 1.16 -28.80 46.00
N LEU A 782 0.78 -28.63 44.74
CA LEU A 782 1.28 -27.57 43.87
C LEU A 782 0.19 -26.53 43.58
N ALA A 783 0.53 -25.25 43.75
CA ALA A 783 -0.29 -24.12 43.34
C ALA A 783 0.54 -23.16 42.47
N MET A 784 -0.14 -22.45 41.57
CA MET A 784 0.43 -21.30 40.87
C MET A 784 0.04 -20.04 41.61
N ILE A 785 0.98 -19.12 41.72
CA ILE A 785 0.81 -17.79 42.29
C ILE A 785 1.57 -16.78 41.43
N ASP A 786 1.43 -15.49 41.72
CA ASP A 786 2.12 -14.41 41.01
C ASP A 786 1.91 -14.45 39.48
N GLY A 787 0.65 -14.42 39.03
CA GLY A 787 0.33 -14.40 37.60
C GLY A 787 0.81 -15.62 36.79
N ASN A 788 1.02 -16.78 37.42
CA ASN A 788 1.66 -17.98 36.86
C ASN A 788 3.18 -17.89 36.66
N LYS A 789 3.86 -16.84 37.17
CA LYS A 789 5.33 -16.76 37.19
C LYS A 789 5.94 -17.66 38.27
N THR A 790 5.19 -17.96 39.34
CA THR A 790 5.72 -18.72 40.48
C THR A 790 4.95 -20.00 40.78
N VAL A 791 5.69 -21.09 40.99
CA VAL A 791 5.19 -22.38 41.48
C VAL A 791 5.42 -22.51 42.98
N LYS A 792 4.33 -22.68 43.72
CA LYS A 792 4.33 -22.96 45.16
C LYS A 792 4.12 -24.45 45.40
N ILE A 793 5.14 -25.14 45.88
CA ILE A 793 5.10 -26.57 46.19
C ILE A 793 5.13 -26.76 47.70
N THR A 794 4.03 -27.25 48.27
CA THR A 794 3.94 -27.63 49.68
C THR A 794 4.23 -29.11 49.81
N ILE A 795 5.18 -29.48 50.67
CA ILE A 795 5.62 -30.84 50.92
C ILE A 795 5.46 -31.14 52.41
N GLU A 796 4.67 -32.17 52.75
CA GLU A 796 4.50 -32.68 54.11
C GLU A 796 5.07 -34.10 54.23
N GLY A 797 5.63 -34.44 55.40
CA GLY A 797 6.15 -35.77 55.72
C GLY A 797 7.53 -36.08 55.14
N PHE A 798 8.25 -35.05 54.67
CA PHE A 798 9.62 -35.11 54.16
C PHE A 798 10.49 -34.10 54.91
N GLU A 799 11.70 -34.48 55.31
CA GLU A 799 12.67 -33.61 55.99
C GLU A 799 13.67 -33.08 54.94
N LEU A 800 13.59 -31.79 54.60
CA LEU A 800 14.46 -31.10 53.65
C LEU A 800 15.55 -30.32 54.40
N GLU A 801 16.83 -30.53 54.07
CA GLU A 801 17.96 -29.78 54.62
C GLU A 801 18.25 -28.53 53.76
N VAL A 802 17.65 -27.39 54.11
CA VAL A 802 17.79 -26.13 53.36
C VAL A 802 19.25 -25.66 53.32
N GLY A 803 19.73 -25.33 52.12
CA GLY A 803 21.13 -24.95 51.86
C GLY A 803 22.09 -26.13 51.64
N VAL A 804 21.58 -27.36 51.73
CA VAL A 804 22.30 -28.60 51.40
C VAL A 804 21.59 -29.31 50.26
N ASP A 805 20.29 -29.53 50.37
CA ASP A 805 19.50 -30.22 49.35
C ASP A 805 19.23 -29.31 48.16
N THR A 806 19.13 -29.91 46.97
CA THR A 806 18.95 -29.20 45.70
C THR A 806 17.69 -29.65 44.96
N LEU A 807 17.15 -28.78 44.12
CA LEU A 807 16.01 -29.08 43.24
C LEU A 807 16.44 -29.04 41.78
N GLN A 808 16.00 -30.01 41.00
CA GLN A 808 16.12 -30.00 39.54
C GLN A 808 14.74 -29.93 38.91
N ILE A 809 14.63 -29.17 37.80
CA ILE A 809 13.40 -28.92 37.07
C ILE A 809 13.58 -29.41 35.63
N GLY A 810 12.67 -30.26 35.15
CA GLY A 810 12.61 -30.70 33.76
C GLY A 810 12.04 -29.63 32.82
N ARG A 811 12.09 -29.89 31.51
CA ARG A 811 11.65 -28.93 30.47
C ARG A 811 10.22 -28.41 30.68
N VAL A 812 10.06 -27.10 30.66
CA VAL A 812 8.80 -26.37 30.80
C VAL A 812 8.68 -25.32 29.70
N ALA A 813 7.46 -24.82 29.48
CA ALA A 813 7.18 -23.76 28.51
C ALA A 813 6.58 -22.53 29.19
N ASP A 814 6.74 -21.37 28.56
CA ASP A 814 5.93 -20.18 28.85
C ASP A 814 4.50 -20.36 28.30
N THR A 815 3.66 -19.32 28.41
CA THR A 815 2.29 -19.35 27.90
C THR A 815 2.16 -19.42 26.37
N LEU A 816 3.22 -19.11 25.62
CA LEU A 816 3.24 -19.04 24.15
C LEU A 816 3.90 -20.28 23.51
N GLY A 817 4.53 -21.12 24.32
CA GLY A 817 5.13 -22.38 23.90
C GLY A 817 6.64 -22.34 23.74
N ASN A 818 7.33 -21.25 24.06
CA ASN A 818 8.80 -21.26 24.05
C ASN A 818 9.32 -22.12 25.19
N LEU A 819 10.40 -22.85 24.92
CA LEU A 819 10.82 -23.97 25.76
C LEU A 819 12.14 -23.67 26.47
N THR A 820 12.18 -23.90 27.79
CA THR A 820 13.45 -23.96 28.53
C THR A 820 14.41 -25.00 27.93
N ALA A 821 15.68 -24.93 28.35
CA ALA A 821 16.61 -26.05 28.18
C ALA A 821 16.03 -27.35 28.77
N MET A 822 16.44 -28.53 28.26
CA MET A 822 15.81 -29.82 28.59
C MET A 822 15.69 -30.10 30.10
N VAL A 823 16.62 -29.59 30.91
CA VAL A 823 16.63 -29.72 32.36
C VAL A 823 17.44 -28.56 32.96
N SER A 824 17.08 -28.12 34.16
CA SER A 824 17.85 -27.13 34.92
C SER A 824 19.16 -27.71 35.46
N ALA A 825 20.07 -26.84 35.89
CA ALA A 825 21.12 -27.25 36.83
C ALA A 825 20.49 -27.67 38.19
N ASN A 826 21.27 -28.27 39.08
CA ASN A 826 20.84 -28.47 40.46
C ASN A 826 20.74 -27.09 41.13
N LEU A 827 19.53 -26.68 41.46
CA LEU A 827 19.22 -25.38 42.04
C LEU A 827 19.37 -25.47 43.56
N ASP A 828 20.21 -24.61 44.12
CA ASP A 828 20.42 -24.54 45.57
C ASP A 828 19.15 -24.09 46.28
N THR A 829 18.85 -24.70 47.43
CA THR A 829 17.78 -24.23 48.32
C THR A 829 18.31 -23.16 49.27
N ALA A 830 17.48 -22.17 49.59
CA ALA A 830 17.77 -21.14 50.58
C ALA A 830 16.51 -20.85 51.42
N THR A 831 16.67 -20.41 52.66
CA THR A 831 15.54 -19.99 53.49
C THR A 831 14.85 -18.78 52.87
N LEU A 832 13.53 -18.66 52.99
CA LEU A 832 12.77 -17.51 52.49
C LEU A 832 13.31 -16.18 53.06
N ASP A 833 13.75 -16.16 54.31
CA ASP A 833 14.39 -15.00 54.96
C ASP A 833 15.70 -14.53 54.27
N ALA A 834 16.29 -15.36 53.40
CA ALA A 834 17.47 -15.01 52.63
C ALA A 834 17.13 -14.37 51.27
N LYS A 835 15.85 -14.28 50.90
CA LYS A 835 15.40 -13.57 49.70
C LYS A 835 15.49 -12.06 49.95
N GLU A 836 16.40 -11.39 49.24
CA GLU A 836 16.49 -9.93 49.27
C GLU A 836 15.65 -9.35 48.14
N ILE A 837 14.59 -8.63 48.51
CA ILE A 837 13.84 -7.77 47.60
C ILE A 837 14.52 -6.41 47.60
N LEU A 838 14.90 -5.91 46.42
CA LEU A 838 15.72 -4.72 46.23
C LEU A 838 15.00 -3.74 45.31
N ILE A 839 15.26 -2.44 45.50
CA ILE A 839 14.95 -1.43 44.48
C ILE A 839 15.99 -1.59 43.38
N GLU A 840 15.56 -1.79 42.13
CA GLU A 840 16.45 -1.89 40.97
C GLU A 840 16.71 -0.51 40.36
N GLU A 841 15.64 0.21 40.04
CA GLU A 841 15.71 1.50 39.35
C GLU A 841 14.72 2.50 39.95
N VAL A 842 15.07 3.79 39.81
CA VAL A 842 14.19 4.90 40.17
C VAL A 842 14.30 6.02 39.15
N VAL A 843 13.17 6.43 38.60
CA VAL A 843 13.10 7.46 37.55
C VAL A 843 12.14 8.57 37.97
N ALA A 844 12.54 9.84 37.78
CA ALA A 844 11.64 10.98 37.91
C ALA A 844 10.93 11.25 36.58
N THR A 845 9.65 10.90 36.50
CA THR A 845 8.81 11.14 35.32
C THR A 845 8.06 12.47 35.39
N ALA A 846 7.96 13.05 36.59
CA ALA A 846 7.49 14.41 36.80
C ALA A 846 8.17 15.02 38.03
N LYS A 847 8.03 16.34 38.22
CA LYS A 847 8.62 17.03 39.38
C LYS A 847 8.11 16.51 40.72
N ASP A 848 6.96 15.86 40.75
CA ASP A 848 6.33 15.31 41.95
C ASP A 848 6.08 13.80 41.87
N LYS A 849 6.66 13.10 40.87
CA LYS A 849 6.45 11.66 40.66
C LYS A 849 7.76 10.92 40.43
N LEU A 850 7.92 9.80 41.14
CA LEU A 850 9.02 8.86 40.95
C LEU A 850 8.47 7.47 40.64
N GLU A 851 8.91 6.89 39.53
CA GLU A 851 8.71 5.49 39.21
C GLU A 851 9.81 4.66 39.86
N VAL A 852 9.45 3.54 40.49
CA VAL A 852 10.36 2.68 41.27
C VAL A 852 10.13 1.24 40.85
N GLU A 853 11.18 0.60 40.37
CA GLU A 853 11.18 -0.79 39.93
C GLU A 853 11.86 -1.70 40.97
N PHE A 854 11.37 -2.93 41.11
CA PHE A 854 11.88 -3.94 42.04
C PHE A 854 12.37 -5.18 41.31
N ASN A 855 13.29 -5.91 41.95
CA ASN A 855 13.85 -7.14 41.37
C ASN A 855 12.89 -8.35 41.38
N THR A 856 11.65 -8.16 41.84
CA THR A 856 10.63 -9.19 41.98
C THR A 856 9.27 -8.53 42.27
N ASN A 857 8.19 -9.20 41.89
CA ASN A 857 6.84 -8.76 42.20
C ASN A 857 6.56 -8.67 43.71
N LEU A 858 5.83 -7.63 44.10
CA LEU A 858 5.31 -7.35 45.42
C LEU A 858 3.80 -7.63 45.50
N ASP A 859 3.27 -7.80 46.72
CA ASP A 859 1.83 -8.06 46.97
C ASP A 859 1.22 -7.04 47.93
N SER A 860 2.06 -6.43 48.76
CA SER A 860 1.67 -5.33 49.64
C SER A 860 2.73 -4.25 49.66
N TYR A 861 2.26 -3.00 49.75
CA TYR A 861 3.07 -1.80 49.55
C TYR A 861 2.75 -0.80 50.66
N GLU A 862 3.79 -0.25 51.30
CA GLU A 862 3.66 0.82 52.28
C GLU A 862 4.48 2.04 51.87
N ALA A 863 3.80 3.15 51.54
CA ALA A 863 4.45 4.40 51.12
C ALA A 863 5.50 4.93 52.13
N ASN A 864 5.30 4.66 53.43
CA ASN A 864 6.22 5.09 54.49
C ASN A 864 7.52 4.28 54.53
N ASP A 865 7.63 3.19 53.76
CA ASP A 865 8.87 2.42 53.67
C ASP A 865 9.92 3.13 52.82
N PHE A 866 9.54 4.10 51.99
CA PHE A 866 10.43 4.79 51.07
C PHE A 866 10.85 6.15 51.63
N ILE A 867 12.14 6.44 51.54
CA ILE A 867 12.72 7.73 51.94
C ILE A 867 13.35 8.36 50.70
N VAL A 868 12.87 9.55 50.34
CA VAL A 868 13.38 10.35 49.22
C VAL A 868 14.07 11.60 49.75
N TRP A 869 15.33 11.84 49.37
CA TRP A 869 16.08 13.01 49.86
C TRP A 869 17.13 13.48 48.85
N ALA A 870 17.58 14.73 49.03
CA ALA A 870 18.74 15.27 48.33
C ALA A 870 20.02 14.99 49.14
N ASP A 871 20.89 14.13 48.61
CA ASP A 871 22.15 13.74 49.24
C ASP A 871 23.24 14.79 48.97
N ALA A 872 23.36 15.76 49.87
CA ALA A 872 24.15 16.96 49.63
C ALA A 872 25.67 16.72 49.75
N ASP A 873 26.09 15.65 50.42
CA ASP A 873 27.50 15.29 50.58
C ASP A 873 27.91 13.99 49.87
N THR A 874 26.97 13.36 49.17
CA THR A 874 27.13 12.21 48.27
C THR A 874 27.53 10.91 48.98
N ASP A 875 27.26 10.80 50.29
CA ASP A 875 27.69 9.65 51.10
C ASP A 875 26.68 8.49 51.13
N GLY A 876 25.47 8.71 50.58
CA GLY A 876 24.38 7.74 50.47
C GLY A 876 23.62 7.51 51.78
N VAL A 877 23.75 8.40 52.76
CA VAL A 877 23.12 8.31 54.08
C VAL A 877 22.26 9.55 54.34
N VAL A 878 21.07 9.35 54.90
CA VAL A 878 20.18 10.47 55.27
C VAL A 878 20.73 11.20 56.49
N ASP A 879 21.15 12.45 56.30
CA ASP A 879 21.89 13.22 57.30
C ASP A 879 21.10 14.41 57.87
N ALA A 880 21.45 14.82 59.09
CA ALA A 880 20.72 15.87 59.79
C ALA A 880 20.94 17.26 59.17
N GLY A 881 19.99 17.71 58.36
CA GLY A 881 20.01 19.01 57.68
C GLY A 881 19.80 18.92 56.18
N GLU A 882 19.71 17.71 55.64
CA GLU A 882 19.36 17.45 54.25
C GLU A 882 17.86 17.65 53.99
N THR A 883 17.53 17.90 52.72
CA THR A 883 16.15 18.11 52.29
C THR A 883 15.52 16.76 52.00
N VAL A 884 14.50 16.40 52.78
CA VAL A 884 13.69 15.19 52.59
C VAL A 884 12.39 15.55 51.87
N TYR A 885 12.04 14.78 50.85
CA TYR A 885 10.79 14.89 50.09
C TYR A 885 9.84 13.80 50.60
N ASN A 886 8.77 14.21 51.27
CA ASN A 886 7.82 13.25 51.82
C ASN A 886 7.02 12.61 50.68
N VAL A 887 6.85 11.29 50.75
CA VAL A 887 5.92 10.55 49.89
C VAL A 887 4.49 10.79 50.41
N GLU A 888 3.66 11.45 49.60
CA GLU A 888 2.24 11.69 49.90
C GLU A 888 1.42 10.41 49.69
N SER A 889 1.67 9.75 48.57
CA SER A 889 0.86 8.65 48.06
C SER A 889 1.72 7.69 47.23
N LEU A 890 1.20 6.47 47.04
CA LEU A 890 1.79 5.48 46.13
C LEU A 890 0.69 4.88 45.26
N GLU A 891 1.00 4.69 43.99
CA GLU A 891 0.23 3.95 43.01
C GLU A 891 1.01 2.70 42.57
N VAL A 892 0.30 1.60 42.35
CA VAL A 892 0.90 0.35 41.85
C VAL A 892 0.65 0.28 40.35
N VAL A 893 1.73 0.21 39.58
CA VAL A 893 1.69 0.11 38.11
C VAL A 893 1.63 -1.37 37.71
N ASP A 894 2.57 -2.16 38.21
CA ASP A 894 2.60 -3.62 38.11
C ASP A 894 3.12 -4.24 39.43
N GLY A 895 3.19 -5.57 39.51
CA GLY A 895 3.69 -6.29 40.67
C GLY A 895 5.08 -5.80 41.11
N ASP A 896 5.98 -5.55 40.18
CA ASP A 896 7.35 -5.10 40.37
C ASP A 896 7.57 -3.60 40.14
N GLU A 897 6.51 -2.80 39.94
CA GLU A 897 6.63 -1.37 39.61
C GLU A 897 5.59 -0.49 40.32
N ILE A 898 6.04 0.62 40.88
CA ILE A 898 5.19 1.59 41.58
C ILE A 898 5.52 3.03 41.18
N ILE A 899 4.55 3.93 41.38
CA ILE A 899 4.76 5.38 41.33
C ILE A 899 4.62 5.95 42.75
N LEU A 900 5.65 6.65 43.22
CA LEU A 900 5.63 7.47 44.42
C LEU A 900 5.23 8.90 44.05
N GLU A 901 4.17 9.42 44.66
CA GLU A 901 3.78 10.83 44.56
C GLU A 901 4.33 11.62 45.75
N LEU A 902 5.02 12.74 45.49
CA LEU A 902 5.72 13.54 46.49
C LEU A 902 4.88 14.75 46.93
N GLU A 903 4.91 15.08 48.22
CA GLU A 903 4.21 16.28 48.76
C GLU A 903 4.79 17.61 48.22
N ASN A 904 6.06 17.61 47.80
CA ASN A 904 6.74 18.79 47.29
C ASN A 904 7.54 18.42 46.04
N ASN A 905 7.55 19.33 45.07
CA ASN A 905 8.30 19.16 43.84
C ASN A 905 9.80 19.03 44.11
N LEU A 906 10.43 18.11 43.38
CA LEU A 906 11.85 17.98 43.17
C LEU A 906 12.45 19.28 42.60
N PRO A 907 13.73 19.55 42.88
CA PRO A 907 14.43 20.69 42.32
C PRO A 907 14.61 20.51 40.80
N THR A 908 14.79 21.62 40.08
CA THR A 908 15.18 21.60 38.67
C THR A 908 16.57 20.98 38.50
N GLY A 909 16.73 20.04 37.56
CA GLY A 909 17.94 19.23 37.40
C GLY A 909 18.10 18.21 38.53
N VAL A 910 17.29 17.16 38.50
CA VAL A 910 17.20 16.13 39.55
C VAL A 910 18.56 15.45 39.77
N GLU A 911 19.26 15.13 38.68
CA GLU A 911 20.61 14.54 38.76
C GLU A 911 21.62 15.46 39.45
N ALA A 912 21.57 16.77 39.19
CA ALA A 912 22.51 17.74 39.76
C ALA A 912 22.29 17.95 41.27
N ALA A 913 21.08 17.65 41.75
CA ALA A 913 20.72 17.71 43.16
C ALA A 913 21.01 16.41 43.93
N ASP A 914 21.55 15.37 43.27
CA ASP A 914 21.82 14.02 43.79
C ASP A 914 20.64 13.46 44.60
N ILE A 915 19.45 13.50 44.00
CA ILE A 915 18.24 12.94 44.62
C ILE A 915 18.38 11.42 44.70
N LYS A 916 18.10 10.85 45.87
CA LYS A 916 18.17 9.42 46.14
C LYS A 916 16.92 8.88 46.79
N VAL A 917 16.68 7.60 46.56
CA VAL A 917 15.66 6.80 47.24
C VAL A 917 16.31 5.65 47.99
N THR A 918 15.93 5.47 49.24
CA THR A 918 16.29 4.32 50.09
C THR A 918 15.03 3.84 50.80
N THR A 919 15.19 2.81 51.62
CA THR A 919 14.12 2.25 52.43
C THR A 919 14.36 2.51 53.91
N GLU A 920 13.29 2.52 54.69
CA GLU A 920 13.33 2.57 56.15
C GLU A 920 14.10 1.38 56.76
N ALA A 921 14.42 1.46 58.05
CA ALA A 921 15.13 0.38 58.73
C ALA A 921 14.34 -0.95 58.68
N ASP A 922 15.03 -2.09 58.60
CA ASP A 922 14.43 -3.45 58.48
C ASP A 922 13.25 -3.72 59.42
N ALA A 923 13.29 -3.18 60.64
CA ALA A 923 12.24 -3.38 61.65
C ALA A 923 10.92 -2.64 61.35
N ASN A 924 10.95 -1.68 60.42
CA ASN A 924 9.85 -0.81 60.05
C ASN A 924 9.21 -1.18 58.71
N ILE A 925 9.90 -1.99 57.88
CA ILE A 925 9.40 -2.36 56.55
C ILE A 925 8.10 -3.18 56.64
N GLY A 926 7.06 -2.69 55.97
CA GLY A 926 5.78 -3.36 55.78
C GLY A 926 5.56 -3.95 54.38
N THR A 927 6.26 -3.42 53.37
CA THR A 927 6.21 -3.87 51.97
C THR A 927 6.78 -5.27 51.83
N GLU A 928 5.99 -6.17 51.25
CA GLU A 928 6.34 -7.58 51.07
C GLU A 928 5.71 -8.19 49.81
N ASN A 929 6.33 -9.25 49.30
CA ASN A 929 5.78 -10.03 48.19
C ASN A 929 4.74 -11.05 48.65
N ILE A 930 4.11 -11.72 47.68
CA ILE A 930 3.04 -12.72 47.91
C ILE A 930 3.50 -13.95 48.71
N PHE A 931 4.81 -14.14 48.88
CA PHE A 931 5.40 -15.21 49.69
C PHE A 931 5.67 -14.78 51.14
N GLY A 932 5.61 -13.48 51.44
CA GLY A 932 5.92 -12.89 52.75
C GLY A 932 7.40 -12.50 52.93
N ALA A 933 8.20 -12.47 51.87
CA ALA A 933 9.53 -11.88 51.91
C ALA A 933 9.42 -10.36 51.87
N LYS A 934 10.17 -9.67 52.73
CA LYS A 934 10.10 -8.22 52.89
C LYS A 934 11.04 -7.47 51.96
N LEU A 935 10.66 -6.26 51.57
CA LEU A 935 11.58 -5.28 51.00
C LEU A 935 12.79 -5.12 51.92
N LYS A 936 14.00 -5.08 51.36
CA LYS A 936 15.21 -4.91 52.16
C LYS A 936 15.17 -3.55 52.83
N GLY A 937 15.25 -3.50 54.15
CA GLY A 937 15.41 -2.25 54.89
C GLY A 937 16.85 -1.78 54.86
N ASP A 938 17.04 -0.48 55.15
CA ASP A 938 18.33 0.19 54.97
C ASP A 938 18.95 -0.09 53.58
N HIS A 939 18.10 -0.12 52.54
CA HIS A 939 18.51 -0.45 51.19
C HIS A 939 19.61 0.50 50.69
N ILE A 940 20.52 0.00 49.86
CA ILE A 940 21.54 0.87 49.27
C ILE A 940 20.84 1.95 48.45
N ALA A 941 21.12 3.22 48.78
CA ALA A 941 20.49 4.37 48.15
C ALA A 941 20.62 4.30 46.62
N LYS A 942 19.50 4.44 45.91
CA LYS A 942 19.43 4.52 44.45
C LYS A 942 19.33 5.97 44.01
N VAL A 943 20.17 6.34 43.05
CA VAL A 943 20.13 7.66 42.43
C VAL A 943 18.89 7.72 41.55
N VAL A 944 18.14 8.81 41.64
CA VAL A 944 17.00 9.08 40.77
C VAL A 944 17.51 9.57 39.41
N VAL A 945 17.11 8.87 38.35
CA VAL A 945 17.36 9.27 36.96
C VAL A 945 16.34 10.35 36.56
N ASP A 946 16.79 11.41 35.89
CA ASP A 946 15.93 12.51 35.47
C ASP A 946 15.33 12.24 34.08
N GLU A 947 14.03 12.01 34.02
CA GLU A 947 13.25 11.89 32.78
C GLU A 947 12.13 12.94 32.70
N VAL A 948 12.24 14.03 33.47
CA VAL A 948 11.24 15.10 33.44
C VAL A 948 11.44 15.97 32.19
N ASP A 949 10.45 16.00 31.30
CA ASP A 949 10.48 16.81 30.08
C ASP A 949 10.76 18.32 30.35
N VAL A 950 11.53 18.94 29.46
CA VAL A 950 11.83 20.37 29.51
C VAL A 950 10.59 21.20 29.14
N GLU A 951 10.08 21.99 30.08
CA GLU A 951 8.90 22.84 29.87
C GLU A 951 9.26 24.33 29.78
N VAL A 952 8.38 25.16 29.19
CA VAL A 952 8.49 26.63 29.30
C VAL A 952 7.95 27.12 30.64
N VAL A 953 8.69 28.00 31.32
CA VAL A 953 8.33 28.51 32.66
C VAL A 953 7.07 29.37 32.58
N LYS A 954 5.92 28.85 33.04
CA LYS A 954 4.66 29.60 33.08
C LYS A 954 4.53 30.42 34.37
N ASP A 955 4.96 31.68 34.38
CA ASP A 955 4.70 32.57 35.52
C ASP A 955 3.29 33.20 35.44
N ASN A 956 2.33 32.59 36.15
CA ASN A 956 0.90 32.91 36.13
C ASN A 956 0.51 34.30 36.70
N ASN A 957 1.48 35.18 37.04
CA ASN A 957 1.23 36.47 37.71
C ASN A 957 1.72 37.72 36.96
N VAL A 958 2.07 37.55 35.68
CA VAL A 958 2.57 38.62 34.82
C VAL A 958 1.45 39.24 33.97
N LYS A 959 1.36 40.58 33.97
CA LYS A 959 0.40 41.29 33.11
C LYS A 959 0.96 41.39 31.69
N THR A 960 0.45 40.58 30.79
CA THR A 960 0.80 40.53 29.34
C THR A 960 0.56 41.83 28.56
N THR A 961 0.05 42.89 29.21
CA THR A 961 -0.27 44.18 28.62
C THR A 961 0.72 45.31 28.93
N ASP A 962 1.66 45.12 29.85
CA ASP A 962 2.60 46.17 30.28
C ASP A 962 3.91 46.13 29.44
N VAL A 963 4.46 47.31 29.11
CA VAL A 963 5.65 47.46 28.26
C VAL A 963 6.93 47.11 29.02
N TYR A 964 7.83 46.34 28.40
CA TYR A 964 9.12 45.98 28.98
C TYR A 964 10.01 47.22 29.18
N GLY A 965 10.43 47.45 30.44
CA GLY A 965 11.52 48.35 30.78
C GLY A 965 11.22 49.86 30.80
N THR A 966 10.78 50.38 31.95
CA THR A 966 11.33 51.65 32.50
C THR A 966 11.40 51.59 34.03
N ALA A 967 12.58 51.23 34.54
CA ALA A 967 13.07 51.39 35.92
C ALA A 967 12.20 50.84 37.08
N GLY A 968 12.52 49.63 37.56
CA GLY A 968 12.24 49.20 38.94
C GLY A 968 12.05 47.70 39.14
N THR A 969 13.11 47.02 39.60
CA THR A 969 13.19 45.82 40.48
C THR A 969 12.16 44.67 40.36
N GLU A 970 12.70 43.49 40.00
CA GLU A 970 12.35 42.10 40.38
C GLU A 970 10.91 41.58 40.13
N ASP A 971 10.86 40.43 39.42
CA ASP A 971 9.78 39.42 39.28
C ASP A 971 8.55 39.68 38.40
N LYS A 972 8.73 40.01 37.10
CA LYS A 972 7.69 39.94 36.04
C LYS A 972 8.23 39.64 34.63
N VAL A 973 9.05 38.59 34.54
CA VAL A 973 9.55 37.88 33.35
C VAL A 973 8.45 37.22 32.49
N ALA A 974 8.07 37.75 31.34
CA ALA A 974 7.40 36.93 30.32
C ALA A 974 8.19 35.65 30.00
N ALA A 975 7.53 34.50 29.83
CA ALA A 975 8.22 33.25 29.48
C ALA A 975 8.75 33.27 28.05
N VAL A 976 8.03 33.94 27.15
CA VAL A 976 8.35 34.12 25.72
C VAL A 976 8.07 35.56 25.30
N TYR A 977 9.10 36.33 24.91
CA TYR A 977 8.93 37.74 24.47
C TYR A 977 9.93 38.18 23.40
N ALA A 978 9.60 39.26 22.68
CA ALA A 978 10.44 39.83 21.64
C ALA A 978 10.65 41.35 21.78
N THR A 979 11.75 41.87 21.21
CA THR A 979 12.06 43.31 21.09
C THR A 979 12.49 43.65 19.67
N TYR A 980 11.86 44.66 19.04
CA TYR A 980 12.18 45.06 17.66
C TYR A 980 13.16 46.24 17.62
N ASN A 981 14.22 46.11 16.82
CA ASN A 981 15.21 47.17 16.60
C ASN A 981 15.04 47.78 15.21
N GLY A 982 14.43 48.96 15.14
CA GLY A 982 14.13 49.65 13.88
C GLY A 982 15.35 50.16 13.10
N THR A 983 16.55 50.12 13.69
CA THR A 983 17.81 50.49 13.00
C THR A 983 18.39 49.32 12.21
N THR A 984 18.27 48.11 12.76
CA THR A 984 18.77 46.87 12.15
C THR A 984 17.67 46.06 11.48
N THR A 985 16.42 46.48 11.62
CA THR A 985 15.21 45.83 11.11
C THR A 985 15.04 44.37 11.55
N ASN A 986 15.55 44.04 12.74
CA ASN A 986 15.53 42.70 13.33
C ASN A 986 14.82 42.69 14.68
N SER A 987 14.29 41.53 15.08
CA SER A 987 13.72 41.29 16.39
C SER A 987 14.61 40.37 17.23
N THR A 988 14.76 40.64 18.52
CA THR A 988 15.43 39.73 19.47
C THR A 988 14.36 39.05 20.32
N ILE A 989 14.34 37.72 20.30
CA ILE A 989 13.41 36.86 21.02
C ILE A 989 14.12 36.26 22.24
N THR A 990 13.41 36.12 23.35
CA THR A 990 13.87 35.47 24.58
C THR A 990 12.83 34.46 25.06
N ILE A 991 13.27 33.24 25.38
CA ILE A 991 12.47 32.13 25.90
C ILE A 991 13.10 31.64 27.21
N LYS A 992 12.29 31.32 28.22
CA LYS A 992 12.74 30.74 29.49
C LYS A 992 12.19 29.33 29.69
N PHE A 993 13.08 28.34 29.67
CA PHE A 993 12.80 26.93 29.96
C PHE A 993 12.95 26.60 31.45
N SER A 994 12.37 25.48 31.87
CA SER A 994 12.31 24.97 33.25
C SER A 994 13.67 24.62 33.81
N GLU A 995 14.61 24.27 32.95
CA GLU A 995 16.01 23.99 33.24
C GLU A 995 16.93 24.36 32.07
N ALA A 996 18.23 24.13 32.27
CA ALA A 996 19.25 24.35 31.26
C ALA A 996 19.06 23.44 30.04
N VAL A 997 19.28 23.98 28.84
CA VAL A 997 19.08 23.26 27.56
C VAL A 997 20.36 23.25 26.74
N GLN A 998 20.50 22.26 25.85
CA GLN A 998 21.67 22.10 24.98
C GLN A 998 21.28 21.89 23.50
N TYR A 999 22.28 21.95 22.62
CA TYR A 999 22.17 21.85 21.15
C TYR A 999 21.33 22.92 20.44
N VAL A 1000 21.05 24.03 21.12
CA VAL A 1000 20.35 25.18 20.55
C VAL A 1000 21.17 25.87 19.46
N ASN A 1001 20.65 25.88 18.23
CA ASN A 1001 21.22 26.55 17.07
C ASN A 1001 20.14 27.26 16.24
N GLU A 1002 20.51 27.87 15.12
CA GLU A 1002 19.58 28.68 14.29
C GLU A 1002 18.42 27.84 13.73
N ALA A 1003 18.62 26.56 13.43
CA ALA A 1003 17.59 25.64 12.95
C ALA A 1003 16.67 25.12 14.07
N THR A 1004 17.02 25.38 15.34
CA THR A 1004 16.18 24.99 16.48
C THR A 1004 14.84 25.74 16.51
N PHE A 1005 14.75 26.93 15.89
CA PHE A 1005 13.56 27.77 15.96
C PHE A 1005 13.01 28.10 14.57
N ILE A 1006 11.71 27.95 14.40
CA ILE A 1006 10.95 28.43 13.23
C ILE A 1006 9.99 29.50 13.74
N VAL A 1007 10.09 30.71 13.19
CA VAL A 1007 9.24 31.85 13.62
C VAL A 1007 8.27 32.19 12.49
N ASN A 1008 6.97 32.26 12.82
CA ASN A 1008 5.87 32.48 11.89
C ASN A 1008 5.93 31.55 10.66
N GLY A 1009 6.11 30.25 10.87
CA GLY A 1009 6.18 29.27 9.78
C GLY A 1009 7.36 29.46 8.82
N GLY A 1010 8.42 30.18 9.24
CA GLY A 1010 9.61 30.44 8.43
C GLY A 1010 9.62 31.80 7.75
N ASP A 1011 8.55 32.59 7.89
CA ASP A 1011 8.48 33.97 7.35
C ASP A 1011 9.55 34.89 7.96
N ASN A 1012 10.00 34.59 9.19
CA ASN A 1012 11.06 35.31 9.88
C ASN A 1012 12.31 34.42 10.05
N THR A 1013 13.33 34.65 9.21
CA THR A 1013 14.61 33.92 9.27
C THR A 1013 15.34 34.14 10.60
N VAL A 1014 15.75 33.06 11.28
CA VAL A 1014 16.64 33.14 12.44
C VAL A 1014 18.05 33.50 11.99
N LEU A 1015 18.61 34.58 12.54
CA LEU A 1015 19.88 35.15 12.11
C LEU A 1015 21.06 34.73 12.99
N SER A 1016 20.82 34.52 14.29
CA SER A 1016 21.87 34.11 15.24
C SER A 1016 21.28 33.75 16.59
N ILE A 1017 21.89 32.77 17.26
CA ILE A 1017 21.72 32.52 18.69
C ILE A 1017 22.62 33.45 19.50
N VAL A 1018 22.05 34.18 20.45
CA VAL A 1018 22.71 35.14 21.35
C VAL A 1018 23.05 34.47 22.68
N ASP A 1019 22.15 33.62 23.18
CA ASP A 1019 22.30 32.80 24.37
C ASP A 1019 21.63 31.45 24.09
N ASN A 1020 22.35 30.34 24.28
CA ASN A 1020 21.91 28.98 24.01
C ASN A 1020 21.21 28.33 25.21
N GLY A 1021 21.11 29.01 26.35
CA GLY A 1021 20.35 28.53 27.51
C GLY A 1021 20.99 27.38 28.28
N ASP A 1022 22.29 27.12 28.08
CA ASP A 1022 23.05 26.03 28.71
C ASP A 1022 23.36 26.25 30.20
N ASP A 1023 23.25 27.49 30.68
CA ASP A 1023 23.49 27.83 32.08
C ASP A 1023 22.21 27.77 32.94
N ASP A 1024 21.10 28.38 32.48
CA ASP A 1024 19.90 28.56 33.30
C ASP A 1024 18.58 28.32 32.55
N GLY A 1025 18.62 27.86 31.30
CA GLY A 1025 17.43 27.66 30.46
C GLY A 1025 16.92 28.90 29.75
N THR A 1026 17.63 30.04 29.83
CA THR A 1026 17.25 31.25 29.07
C THR A 1026 17.85 31.22 27.67
N VAL A 1027 17.03 31.02 26.65
CA VAL A 1027 17.47 31.09 25.25
C VAL A 1027 17.17 32.48 24.69
N ILE A 1028 18.15 33.09 24.01
CA ILE A 1028 18.01 34.38 23.34
C ILE A 1028 18.49 34.25 21.90
N PHE A 1029 17.69 34.69 20.93
CA PHE A 1029 18.08 34.67 19.51
C PHE A 1029 17.54 35.88 18.75
N THR A 1030 18.10 36.14 17.58
CA THR A 1030 17.72 37.27 16.72
C THR A 1030 17.11 36.74 15.42
N VAL A 1031 16.05 37.39 14.95
CA VAL A 1031 15.37 37.06 13.70
C VAL A 1031 15.23 38.29 12.79
N GLU A 1032 15.15 38.05 11.48
CA GLU A 1032 14.90 39.08 10.48
C GLU A 1032 13.45 39.57 10.57
N GLY A 1033 13.24 40.89 10.47
CA GLY A 1033 11.91 41.48 10.47
C GLY A 1033 11.34 41.84 11.85
N GLU A 1034 10.15 42.44 11.83
CA GLU A 1034 9.38 42.77 13.03
C GLU A 1034 8.49 41.58 13.39
N VAL A 1035 8.67 41.05 14.60
CA VAL A 1035 7.78 40.03 15.19
C VAL A 1035 6.81 40.73 16.13
N LEU A 1036 5.56 40.29 16.15
CA LEU A 1036 4.48 40.87 16.92
C LEU A 1036 3.98 39.92 18.01
N ARG A 1037 3.08 40.42 18.85
CA ARG A 1037 2.42 39.60 19.87
C ARG A 1037 1.43 38.65 19.21
N GLY A 1038 1.47 37.38 19.62
CA GLY A 1038 0.64 36.30 19.04
C GLY A 1038 1.27 35.62 17.84
N ASP A 1039 2.46 36.07 17.41
CA ASP A 1039 3.27 35.39 16.41
C ASP A 1039 3.78 34.07 16.97
N ASP A 1040 3.81 33.06 16.11
CA ASP A 1040 4.10 31.68 16.45
C ASP A 1040 5.61 31.42 16.43
N ILE A 1041 6.08 30.60 17.37
CA ILE A 1041 7.43 30.06 17.41
C ILE A 1041 7.29 28.55 17.56
N SER A 1042 7.77 27.79 16.59
CA SER A 1042 7.94 26.35 16.72
C SER A 1042 9.38 26.07 17.12
N VAL A 1043 9.56 25.28 18.17
CA VAL A 1043 10.88 24.77 18.53
C VAL A 1043 11.00 23.34 18.01
N VAL A 1044 11.91 23.13 17.06
CA VAL A 1044 12.07 21.86 16.33
C VAL A 1044 12.55 20.75 17.27
N ILE A 1045 13.61 21.03 18.04
CA ILE A 1045 14.11 20.11 19.06
C ILE A 1045 14.91 20.85 20.14
N LEU A 1046 14.65 20.52 21.39
CA LEU A 1046 15.42 20.94 22.57
C LEU A 1046 15.82 19.73 23.37
N GLN A 1047 17.06 19.70 23.85
CA GLN A 1047 17.54 18.65 24.74
C GLN A 1047 17.82 19.23 26.12
N ASP A 1048 17.49 18.47 27.16
CA ASP A 1048 17.95 18.76 28.52
C ASP A 1048 19.49 18.71 28.57
N ALA A 1049 20.09 19.70 29.21
CA ALA A 1049 21.54 19.77 29.43
C ALA A 1049 22.06 18.73 30.43
N ALA A 1050 21.24 18.31 31.40
CA ALA A 1050 21.63 17.34 32.43
C ALA A 1050 21.47 15.89 31.94
N ALA A 1051 20.31 15.53 31.40
CA ALA A 1051 20.03 14.20 30.85
C ALA A 1051 20.08 14.20 29.32
N LYS A 1052 21.14 13.63 28.73
CA LYS A 1052 21.33 13.56 27.26
C LYS A 1052 20.23 12.81 26.50
N ALA A 1053 19.39 12.05 27.20
CA ALA A 1053 18.32 11.25 26.63
C ALA A 1053 16.99 12.03 26.54
N ASN A 1054 16.81 13.12 27.29
CA ASN A 1054 15.54 13.82 27.37
C ASN A 1054 15.45 14.98 26.36
N SER A 1055 14.44 14.97 25.48
CA SER A 1055 14.28 15.98 24.43
C SER A 1055 12.83 16.28 24.10
N VAL A 1056 12.52 17.56 23.94
CA VAL A 1056 11.21 18.04 23.51
C VAL A 1056 11.29 18.45 22.03
N LYS A 1057 10.41 17.88 21.20
CA LYS A 1057 10.24 18.24 19.80
C LYS A 1057 8.95 19.01 19.56
N ASP A 1058 8.94 19.80 18.50
CA ASP A 1058 7.77 20.55 17.99
C ASP A 1058 7.00 21.36 19.04
N LEU A 1059 7.74 21.94 19.98
CA LEU A 1059 7.15 22.76 21.01
C LEU A 1059 6.62 24.07 20.40
N ALA A 1060 5.29 24.16 20.30
CA ALA A 1060 4.60 25.34 19.80
C ALA A 1060 4.44 26.41 20.90
N LEU A 1061 5.01 27.58 20.65
CA LEU A 1061 5.02 28.74 21.53
C LEU A 1061 4.47 29.96 20.81
N GLN A 1062 4.07 30.98 21.56
CA GLN A 1062 3.64 32.27 21.00
C GLN A 1062 4.32 33.42 21.72
N ILE A 1063 4.55 34.52 21.02
CA ILE A 1063 5.00 35.76 21.67
C ILE A 1063 3.89 36.30 22.57
N GLU A 1064 4.11 36.26 23.87
CA GLU A 1064 3.07 36.55 24.85
C GLU A 1064 2.88 38.06 25.11
N TYR A 1065 3.86 38.91 24.78
CA TYR A 1065 3.96 40.32 25.22
C TYR A 1065 4.06 41.34 24.08
N HIS A 1066 3.74 42.59 24.41
CA HIS A 1066 3.92 43.71 23.48
C HIS A 1066 5.40 43.96 23.17
N VAL A 1067 5.75 43.85 21.90
CA VAL A 1067 7.10 44.07 21.37
C VAL A 1067 7.41 45.56 21.34
N PRO A 1068 8.32 46.08 22.19
CA PRO A 1068 8.72 47.48 22.14
C PRO A 1068 9.60 47.73 20.92
N THR A 1069 9.33 48.82 20.20
CA THR A 1069 10.24 49.33 19.17
C THR A 1069 11.33 50.19 19.81
N VAL A 1070 12.59 49.78 19.68
CA VAL A 1070 13.77 50.49 20.24
C VAL A 1070 14.49 51.32 19.19
#